data_AF-A0AAU2EUD9-F1
#
_entry.id   AF-A0AAU2EUD9-F1
#
_cell.length_a   1.000
_cell.length_b   1.000
_cell.length_c   1.000
_cell.angle_alpha   90.00
_cell.angle_beta   90.00
_cell.angle_gamma   90.00
#
_symmetry.space_group_name_H-M   'P 1'
#
loop_
_entity.id
_entity.type
_entity.pdbx_description
1 polymer ?
#
loop_
_entity_poly.entity_id
_entity_poly.type
_entity_poly.pdbx_seq_one_letter_code
_entity_poly.pdbx_strand_id
1 'polypeptide(L)'
;MEALDFQVEIGRGSGHGYEVTWRAPDGSETSGLTRISVSADELRALTARVPEAVLASSAQVRRSATPEERPIQELGRLLFDVLLPDNGRALLAAARHRAVHEERRLRVVLRVRPPELARLPWEFLFDEAQNDYVCPTTPLIRHPQVAAPQRPLRVRPPLRILCMAAAPDDQEPLAVRAEQQRLSSALSGLESEGLIELGWTAGDTWRDLRTALRRGGDAGQWHVFHFIGHGGFDATAQEGALRLSAEGGGSYDLGAENLAMVLEGRPSLRLVVLNACETGRSSAADPFSSVAGALLQRGVPAALAMQFPISDRAAEEFSRTFYEGLAHRLPVDAAVTDARQAIRLALRGTLEWGTPVLYMRSLDGLLFDLTDRGGARSGTARRDTGEIHDMYVQGLAALYTERWDDAVSAFRAVVAQDPGYQSGRVKLDEAIRGRRLASLYAAGTGAADHGHWDAAVEHLGAVVAAEPGYRDAAHRLRQARYEQAVAALRKEITDLHRVSQWQAVLAAGARLAALSPADPDPDGLVAQARRAVQGEKTADETPDTGEEGIAQQDRPPEPPDEGQVPQGSGPDPAWPPPMARGSADSGSAGIRRDPRPEPPGSPSAGAGPESVRRDPWAEKAERPESGGSSPSDAGSEAAAGLGRPLVDRSGAPPQPSSDSTHHQTVFFSEPRGFPLPPDLTLPTDTPLSGPGAHEENPLPPTVSGPLWRTPSWASYPPRPVVPPSVGRRPEPGRDGDVRVSEEPGARSFGFSRDGSRVAVGYQSGRADVLDLGGHVVATLSHTPTRAARLLGGRQGDGVTCVALTPNGAQLATAQYGTVRIWSVTRGVELRQMRLPDDVCAMGFSPLGHKAVFVTTAASAYIWDTGEPAARRRRLRLDVRPYRLAWSADGLRFATAGPAGARVWSIVTGDFSLEVARNSAVLDVDVSPYGARLAIAHGTDGARVLDARSGVEVRRFGSLGPVSLVAFNADGTRLATAGRSGVDVWDTRTGERAAHRRFDSRWFTEALLFGPDGAARAVVREPESAWLIRIGEDEAD
;
A
#
# COMPACT_ATOMS: atom_id res chain seq x y z
N MET A 1 13.74 -20.19 -10.22
CA MET A 1 12.78 -19.82 -9.16
C MET A 1 12.45 -18.35 -9.37
N GLU A 2 11.24 -18.04 -9.83
CA GLU A 2 10.86 -16.67 -10.20
C GLU A 2 10.62 -15.79 -8.97
N ALA A 3 11.12 -14.56 -8.99
CA ALA A 3 10.85 -13.60 -7.92
C ALA A 3 9.38 -13.14 -7.93
N LEU A 4 8.91 -12.62 -6.79
CA LEU A 4 7.74 -11.76 -6.67
C LEU A 4 8.20 -10.31 -6.55
N ASP A 5 7.63 -9.40 -7.32
CA ASP A 5 8.01 -7.98 -7.31
C ASP A 5 7.15 -7.14 -6.38
N PHE A 6 7.79 -6.51 -5.40
CA PHE A 6 7.27 -5.39 -4.64
C PHE A 6 7.90 -4.10 -5.18
N GLN A 7 7.16 -3.37 -6.01
CA GLN A 7 7.67 -2.14 -6.65
C GLN A 7 7.41 -0.94 -5.74
N VAL A 8 8.40 -0.07 -5.62
CA VAL A 8 8.31 1.19 -4.86
C VAL A 8 8.78 2.32 -5.76
N GLU A 9 7.89 3.26 -6.07
CA GLU A 9 8.23 4.45 -6.83
C GLU A 9 8.12 5.70 -5.98
N ILE A 10 9.20 6.48 -5.89
CA ILE A 10 9.26 7.78 -5.22
C ILE A 10 9.26 8.89 -6.28
N GLY A 11 8.28 9.79 -6.21
CA GLY A 11 8.10 10.97 -7.05
C GLY A 11 8.16 12.29 -6.27
N ARG A 12 8.20 13.43 -6.97
CA ARG A 12 8.02 14.75 -6.36
C ARG A 12 6.53 15.01 -6.13
N GLY A 13 6.12 15.21 -4.88
CA GLY A 13 4.75 15.53 -4.51
C GLY A 13 4.49 17.05 -4.51
N SER A 14 3.25 17.44 -4.19
CA SER A 14 2.89 18.86 -4.05
C SER A 14 3.39 19.44 -2.71
N GLY A 15 4.36 20.36 -2.78
CA GLY A 15 4.95 21.03 -1.61
C GLY A 15 6.23 20.34 -1.09
N HIS A 16 6.54 20.53 0.20
CA HIS A 16 7.73 19.94 0.83
C HIS A 16 7.55 18.43 1.17
N GLY A 17 7.21 17.60 0.18
CA GLY A 17 7.01 16.17 0.39
C GLY A 17 7.13 15.36 -0.90
N TYR A 18 7.40 14.07 -0.74
CA TYR A 18 7.56 13.14 -1.84
C TYR A 18 6.32 12.25 -1.91
N GLU A 19 5.86 11.98 -3.12
CA GLU A 19 4.83 10.97 -3.36
C GLU A 19 5.52 9.60 -3.44
N VAL A 20 4.98 8.59 -2.77
CA VAL A 20 5.46 7.22 -2.86
C VAL A 20 4.31 6.32 -3.25
N THR A 21 4.54 5.44 -4.22
CA THR A 21 3.59 4.44 -4.70
C THR A 21 4.18 3.05 -4.50
N TRP A 22 3.42 2.17 -3.86
CA TRP A 22 3.76 0.76 -3.64
C TRP A 22 2.86 -0.11 -4.50
N ARG A 23 3.44 -1.02 -5.29
CA ARG A 23 2.73 -2.05 -6.06
C ARG A 23 3.17 -3.42 -5.55
N ALA A 24 2.25 -4.19 -5.01
CA ALA A 24 2.53 -5.52 -4.49
C ALA A 24 2.43 -6.60 -5.60
N PRO A 25 2.91 -7.84 -5.35
CA PRO A 25 3.00 -8.86 -6.40
C PRO A 25 1.66 -9.42 -6.90
N ASP A 26 0.53 -9.01 -6.32
CA ASP A 26 -0.84 -9.32 -6.75
C ASP A 26 -1.44 -8.23 -7.65
N GLY A 27 -0.68 -7.15 -7.93
CA GLY A 27 -1.17 -5.99 -8.66
C GLY A 27 -1.91 -4.97 -7.78
N SER A 28 -2.04 -5.21 -6.47
CA SER A 28 -2.59 -4.19 -5.56
C SER A 28 -1.63 -3.00 -5.46
N GLU A 29 -2.20 -1.80 -5.55
CA GLU A 29 -1.46 -0.54 -5.61
C GLU A 29 -2.01 0.43 -4.57
N THR A 30 -1.11 1.14 -3.89
CA THR A 30 -1.48 2.26 -3.04
C THR A 30 -0.41 3.33 -3.08
N SER A 31 -0.80 4.58 -2.82
CA SER A 31 0.11 5.74 -2.84
C SER A 31 -0.09 6.59 -1.59
N GLY A 32 0.97 7.29 -1.18
CA GLY A 32 0.96 8.14 0.00
C GLY A 32 2.04 9.21 -0.07
N LEU A 33 1.83 10.31 0.67
CA LEU A 33 2.82 11.37 0.81
C LEU A 33 3.75 11.05 1.98
N THR A 34 5.03 10.86 1.67
CA THR A 34 6.11 10.75 2.67
C THR A 34 6.84 12.08 2.82
N ARG A 35 7.54 12.25 3.94
CA ARG A 35 8.50 13.33 4.15
C ARG A 35 9.72 12.77 4.88
N ILE A 36 10.89 13.28 4.53
CA ILE A 36 12.05 13.13 5.40
C ILE A 36 11.74 13.90 6.69
N SER A 37 11.81 13.22 7.83
CA SER A 37 11.47 13.75 9.16
C SER A 37 12.57 14.67 9.74
N VAL A 38 13.79 14.55 9.24
CA VAL A 38 14.97 15.34 9.63
C VAL A 38 15.21 16.52 8.71
N SER A 39 16.02 17.48 9.15
CA SER A 39 16.45 18.60 8.30
C SER A 39 17.38 18.14 7.16
N ALA A 40 17.51 18.96 6.11
CA ALA A 40 18.41 18.65 5.00
C ALA A 40 19.89 18.61 5.43
N ASP A 41 20.28 19.37 6.46
CA ASP A 41 21.61 19.36 7.06
C ASP A 41 21.86 18.13 7.93
N GLU A 42 20.84 17.70 8.68
CA GLU A 42 20.88 16.48 9.49
C GLU A 42 20.94 15.22 8.63
N LEU A 43 20.21 15.16 7.50
CA LEU A 43 20.35 14.10 6.51
C LEU A 43 21.75 14.10 5.87
N ARG A 44 22.31 15.28 5.57
CA ARG A 44 23.71 15.40 5.11
C ARG A 44 24.68 14.85 6.16
N ALA A 45 24.52 15.24 7.43
CA ALA A 45 25.39 14.80 8.53
C ALA A 45 25.31 13.29 8.80
N LEU A 46 24.12 12.69 8.73
CA LEU A 46 23.94 11.24 8.83
C LEU A 46 24.60 10.51 7.64
N THR A 47 24.35 10.98 6.41
CA THR A 47 24.88 10.34 5.19
C THR A 47 26.42 10.47 5.10
N ALA A 48 26.99 11.59 5.56
CA ALA A 48 28.44 11.83 5.54
C ALA A 48 29.24 10.86 6.41
N ARG A 49 28.63 10.26 7.45
CA ARG A 49 29.28 9.32 8.37
C ARG A 49 29.33 7.87 7.85
N VAL A 50 28.59 7.58 6.77
CA VAL A 50 28.46 6.21 6.25
C VAL A 50 29.78 5.65 5.68
N PRO A 51 30.57 6.37 4.86
CA PRO A 51 31.83 5.84 4.34
C PRO A 51 32.83 5.51 5.45
N GLU A 52 32.94 6.37 6.47
CA GLU A 52 33.82 6.17 7.62
C GLU A 52 33.42 4.94 8.45
N ALA A 53 32.12 4.73 8.70
CA ALA A 53 31.63 3.56 9.43
C ALA A 53 31.84 2.25 8.65
N VAL A 54 31.62 2.26 7.33
CA VAL A 54 31.90 1.10 6.47
C VAL A 54 33.39 0.76 6.48
N LEU A 55 34.27 1.76 6.27
CA LEU A 55 35.72 1.59 6.37
C LEU A 55 36.15 1.04 7.74
N ALA A 56 35.68 1.64 8.84
CA ALA A 56 36.00 1.21 10.20
C ALA A 56 35.56 -0.25 10.48
N SER A 57 34.44 -0.69 9.90
CA SER A 57 33.91 -2.04 10.08
C SER A 57 34.79 -3.13 9.45
N SER A 58 35.55 -2.82 8.39
CA SER A 58 36.49 -3.76 7.76
C SER A 58 37.68 -4.13 8.65
N ALA A 59 38.07 -3.23 9.57
CA ALA A 59 39.31 -3.32 10.32
C ALA A 59 39.21 -4.14 11.63
N GLN A 60 38.02 -4.63 12.02
CA GLN A 60 37.79 -5.15 13.39
C GLN A 60 36.92 -6.42 13.45
N VAL A 61 37.57 -7.58 13.68
CA VAL A 61 36.89 -8.84 14.03
C VAL A 61 36.30 -8.73 15.45
N ARG A 62 35.02 -8.38 15.58
CA ARG A 62 34.36 -8.12 16.88
C ARG A 62 32.98 -8.76 17.03
N ARG A 63 32.45 -8.68 18.25
CA ARG A 63 31.13 -9.19 18.67
C ARG A 63 30.35 -8.04 19.33
N SER A 64 29.07 -7.93 19.02
CA SER A 64 28.15 -6.82 19.36
C SER A 64 28.31 -5.58 18.47
N ALA A 65 27.19 -4.93 18.16
CA ALA A 65 27.12 -3.66 17.44
C ALA A 65 27.87 -2.56 18.21
N THR A 66 28.65 -1.75 17.50
CA THR A 66 29.53 -0.74 18.08
C THR A 66 28.89 0.67 18.00
N PRO A 67 29.46 1.70 18.66
CA PRO A 67 28.96 3.08 18.55
C PRO A 67 28.96 3.62 17.11
N GLU A 68 29.78 3.06 16.22
CA GLU A 68 29.89 3.42 14.81
C GLU A 68 28.80 2.77 13.92
N GLU A 69 28.21 1.64 14.33
CA GLU A 69 27.10 1.01 13.58
C GLU A 69 25.77 1.74 13.82
N ARG A 70 25.53 2.24 15.05
CA ARG A 70 24.26 2.89 15.42
C ARG A 70 23.82 4.02 14.45
N PRO A 71 24.69 4.95 14.00
CA PRO A 71 24.34 5.94 12.97
C PRO A 71 23.83 5.35 11.65
N ILE A 72 24.28 4.14 11.30
CA ILE A 72 23.89 3.43 10.07
C ILE A 72 22.53 2.76 10.24
N GLN A 73 22.23 2.24 11.44
CA GLN A 73 20.89 1.78 11.81
C GLN A 73 19.89 2.95 11.94
N GLU A 74 20.33 4.11 12.45
CA GLU A 74 19.53 5.35 12.55
C GLU A 74 19.17 5.88 11.15
N LEU A 75 20.14 5.99 10.24
CA LEU A 75 19.90 6.32 8.84
C LEU A 75 19.06 5.24 8.15
N GLY A 76 19.38 3.96 8.37
CA GLY A 76 18.69 2.82 7.77
C GLY A 76 17.22 2.75 8.14
N ARG A 77 16.87 3.04 9.40
CA ARG A 77 15.49 3.18 9.88
C ARG A 77 14.82 4.39 9.24
N LEU A 78 15.50 5.54 9.15
CA LEU A 78 14.97 6.74 8.51
C LEU A 78 14.66 6.52 7.02
N LEU A 79 15.55 5.84 6.30
CA LEU A 79 15.29 5.43 4.91
C LEU A 79 14.11 4.44 4.83
N PHE A 80 14.00 3.52 5.79
CA PHE A 80 12.87 2.59 5.88
C PHE A 80 11.55 3.31 6.18
N ASP A 81 11.54 4.34 7.03
CA ASP A 81 10.38 5.19 7.31
C ASP A 81 9.95 6.02 6.08
N VAL A 82 10.92 6.53 5.33
CA VAL A 82 10.65 7.33 4.11
C VAL A 82 10.10 6.46 2.99
N LEU A 83 10.69 5.29 2.76
CA LEU A 83 10.33 4.35 1.69
C LEU A 83 9.12 3.48 2.06
N LEU A 84 8.91 3.21 3.35
CA LEU A 84 7.83 2.41 3.93
C LEU A 84 7.25 3.10 5.18
N PRO A 85 6.52 4.22 5.01
CA PRO A 85 5.53 4.63 5.98
C PRO A 85 4.43 3.54 6.04
N ASP A 86 3.92 3.27 7.24
CA ASP A 86 2.63 2.65 7.53
C ASP A 86 2.00 1.75 6.44
N ASN A 87 1.28 2.33 5.47
CA ASN A 87 0.62 1.60 4.37
C ASN A 87 1.60 0.72 3.54
N GLY A 88 2.79 1.24 3.24
CA GLY A 88 3.84 0.52 2.50
C GLY A 88 4.41 -0.65 3.30
N ARG A 89 4.50 -0.53 4.65
CA ARG A 89 4.92 -1.63 5.52
C ARG A 89 3.91 -2.78 5.50
N ALA A 90 2.61 -2.46 5.51
CA ALA A 90 1.54 -3.45 5.45
C ALA A 90 1.57 -4.26 4.14
N LEU A 91 1.75 -3.59 2.99
CA LEU A 91 1.90 -4.26 1.70
C LEU A 91 3.22 -5.05 1.60
N LEU A 92 4.34 -4.55 2.13
CA LEU A 92 5.60 -5.31 2.16
C LEU A 92 5.46 -6.57 3.03
N ALA A 93 4.77 -6.49 4.16
CA ALA A 93 4.50 -7.66 5.01
C ALA A 93 3.61 -8.70 4.31
N ALA A 94 2.58 -8.26 3.59
CA ALA A 94 1.75 -9.14 2.76
C ALA A 94 2.55 -9.79 1.63
N ALA A 95 3.40 -9.02 0.93
CA ALA A 95 4.27 -9.51 -0.13
C ALA A 95 5.33 -10.51 0.39
N ARG A 96 5.93 -10.25 1.57
CA ARG A 96 6.84 -11.19 2.27
C ARG A 96 6.11 -12.49 2.63
N HIS A 97 4.91 -12.41 3.22
CA HIS A 97 4.12 -13.60 3.55
C HIS A 97 3.74 -14.41 2.30
N ARG A 98 3.35 -13.74 1.21
CA ARG A 98 3.04 -14.39 -0.07
C ARG A 98 4.26 -15.05 -0.70
N ALA A 99 5.44 -14.42 -0.64
CA ALA A 99 6.69 -15.01 -1.12
C ALA A 99 7.04 -16.31 -0.38
N VAL A 100 6.92 -16.33 0.95
CA VAL A 100 7.08 -17.55 1.76
C VAL A 100 6.05 -18.62 1.39
N HIS A 101 4.78 -18.25 1.18
CA HIS A 101 3.72 -19.20 0.83
C HIS A 101 3.83 -19.76 -0.60
N GLU A 102 4.37 -19.00 -1.56
CA GLU A 102 4.60 -19.47 -2.93
C GLU A 102 5.96 -20.16 -3.13
N GLU A 103 6.78 -20.30 -2.08
CA GLU A 103 8.17 -20.77 -2.16
C GLU A 103 9.03 -19.95 -3.16
N ARG A 104 8.81 -18.63 -3.16
CA ARG A 104 9.48 -17.66 -4.05
C ARG A 104 10.29 -16.64 -3.28
N ARG A 105 11.29 -16.06 -3.94
CA ARG A 105 12.03 -14.90 -3.42
C ARG A 105 11.18 -13.62 -3.61
N LEU A 106 11.15 -12.75 -2.62
CA LEU A 106 10.62 -11.39 -2.77
C LEU A 106 11.73 -10.46 -3.25
N ARG A 107 11.43 -9.57 -4.20
CA ARG A 107 12.34 -8.52 -4.68
C ARG A 107 11.71 -7.15 -4.48
N VAL A 108 12.51 -6.20 -3.99
CA VAL A 108 12.13 -4.78 -3.90
C VAL A 108 12.67 -4.06 -5.13
N VAL A 109 11.76 -3.56 -5.97
CA VAL A 109 12.08 -2.82 -7.20
C VAL A 109 11.93 -1.33 -6.93
N LEU A 110 13.06 -0.67 -6.62
CA LEU A 110 13.07 0.72 -6.19
C LEU A 110 13.31 1.67 -7.38
N ARG A 111 12.35 2.57 -7.62
CA ARG A 111 12.43 3.67 -8.58
C ARG A 111 12.41 5.00 -7.82
N VAL A 112 13.45 5.82 -7.96
CA VAL A 112 13.54 7.12 -7.27
C VAL A 112 13.71 8.23 -8.29
N ARG A 113 12.66 9.01 -8.53
CA ARG A 113 12.69 10.16 -9.47
C ARG A 113 13.43 11.39 -8.91
N PRO A 114 13.39 11.73 -7.60
CA PRO A 114 14.16 12.86 -7.08
C PRO A 114 15.68 12.54 -6.96
N PRO A 115 16.59 13.23 -7.67
CA PRO A 115 18.04 13.00 -7.58
C PRO A 115 18.58 13.14 -6.15
N GLU A 116 18.03 14.08 -5.39
CA GLU A 116 18.37 14.34 -4.00
C GLU A 116 18.18 13.11 -3.08
N LEU A 117 17.29 12.18 -3.47
CA LEU A 117 17.01 10.91 -2.79
C LEU A 117 17.67 9.70 -3.46
N ALA A 118 17.89 9.74 -4.79
CA ALA A 118 18.47 8.62 -5.54
C ALA A 118 19.86 8.23 -5.00
N ARG A 119 20.66 9.23 -4.61
CA ARG A 119 22.00 9.08 -4.00
C ARG A 119 22.04 8.50 -2.57
N LEU A 120 20.91 8.27 -1.91
CA LEU A 120 20.90 7.75 -0.53
C LEU A 120 21.27 6.24 -0.51
N PRO A 121 21.90 5.72 0.56
CA PRO A 121 22.35 4.33 0.63
C PRO A 121 21.21 3.39 1.05
N TRP A 122 20.25 3.19 0.15
CA TRP A 122 19.07 2.32 0.33
C TRP A 122 19.44 0.86 0.66
N GLU A 123 20.67 0.44 0.39
CA GLU A 123 21.21 -0.86 0.73
C GLU A 123 21.29 -1.06 2.26
N PHE A 124 21.36 0.02 3.05
CA PHE A 124 21.30 -0.02 4.52
C PHE A 124 19.88 0.13 5.11
N LEU A 125 18.81 -0.07 4.31
CA LEU A 125 17.43 -0.17 4.83
C LEU A 125 17.35 -1.12 6.05
N PHE A 126 16.94 -0.59 7.20
CA PHE A 126 16.90 -1.30 8.49
C PHE A 126 15.47 -1.42 9.00
N ASP A 127 14.99 -2.65 9.14
CA ASP A 127 13.64 -2.95 9.62
C ASP A 127 13.66 -3.08 11.15
N GLU A 128 13.35 -1.98 11.84
CA GLU A 128 13.34 -1.92 13.32
C GLU A 128 12.41 -2.96 13.96
N ALA A 129 11.35 -3.41 13.25
CA ALA A 129 10.46 -4.45 13.76
C ALA A 129 11.06 -5.87 13.67
N GLN A 130 12.04 -6.07 12.78
CA GLN A 130 12.83 -7.31 12.67
C GLN A 130 14.20 -7.20 13.38
N ASN A 131 14.65 -5.97 13.67
CA ASN A 131 15.99 -5.64 14.18
C ASN A 131 17.10 -6.22 13.28
N ASP A 132 16.91 -6.13 11.95
CA ASP A 132 17.94 -6.48 10.96
C ASP A 132 17.79 -5.62 9.69
N TYR A 133 18.84 -5.60 8.87
CA TYR A 133 18.83 -4.98 7.55
C TYR A 133 18.03 -5.82 6.55
N VAL A 134 17.36 -5.15 5.61
CA VAL A 134 16.51 -5.79 4.59
C VAL A 134 17.35 -6.45 3.49
N CYS A 135 18.40 -5.77 3.04
CA CYS A 135 19.13 -6.06 1.81
C CYS A 135 20.10 -7.27 1.84
N PRO A 136 20.51 -7.83 2.99
CA PRO A 136 21.20 -9.13 3.04
C PRO A 136 20.30 -10.32 2.68
N THR A 137 18.98 -10.23 2.89
CA THR A 137 18.04 -11.36 2.69
C THR A 137 17.01 -11.11 1.59
N THR A 138 16.75 -9.84 1.25
CA THR A 138 15.79 -9.43 0.23
C THR A 138 16.53 -8.73 -0.92
N PRO A 139 16.52 -9.26 -2.15
CA PRO A 139 17.01 -8.55 -3.33
C PRO A 139 16.40 -7.14 -3.45
N LEU A 140 17.26 -6.13 -3.41
CA LEU A 140 16.92 -4.72 -3.69
C LEU A 140 17.59 -4.33 -5.01
N ILE A 141 16.80 -3.85 -5.97
CA ILE A 141 17.30 -3.32 -7.24
C ILE A 141 16.95 -1.85 -7.41
N ARG A 142 17.89 -1.07 -7.95
CA ARG A 142 17.64 0.29 -8.41
C ARG A 142 17.22 0.24 -9.87
N HIS A 143 15.97 0.56 -10.16
CA HIS A 143 15.39 0.44 -11.50
C HIS A 143 15.12 1.83 -12.11
N PRO A 144 16.07 2.43 -12.85
CA PRO A 144 15.80 3.65 -13.58
C PRO A 144 14.71 3.46 -14.64
N GLN A 145 13.92 4.50 -14.90
CA GLN A 145 12.83 4.46 -15.88
C GLN A 145 13.39 4.65 -17.30
N VAL A 146 13.59 3.56 -18.03
CA VAL A 146 14.03 3.59 -19.44
C VAL A 146 13.32 2.51 -20.25
N ALA A 147 13.18 2.73 -21.56
CA ALA A 147 12.36 1.89 -22.44
C ALA A 147 12.97 0.51 -22.78
N ALA A 148 12.05 -0.45 -23.01
CA ALA A 148 12.25 -1.82 -23.49
C ALA A 148 13.06 -2.79 -22.58
N PRO A 149 12.44 -3.88 -22.07
CA PRO A 149 13.18 -4.96 -21.42
C PRO A 149 14.07 -5.70 -22.44
N GLN A 150 15.27 -6.10 -22.01
CA GLN A 150 16.24 -6.81 -22.84
C GLN A 150 16.20 -8.32 -22.56
N ARG A 151 16.23 -9.14 -23.61
CA ARG A 151 16.19 -10.60 -23.48
C ARG A 151 17.48 -11.16 -22.88
N PRO A 152 17.41 -12.25 -22.08
CA PRO A 152 18.59 -13.02 -21.67
C PRO A 152 19.43 -13.42 -22.90
N LEU A 153 20.76 -13.31 -22.80
CA LEU A 153 21.63 -13.78 -23.87
C LEU A 153 21.79 -15.31 -23.76
N ARG A 154 21.43 -16.05 -24.81
CA ARG A 154 21.79 -17.47 -24.91
C ARG A 154 23.30 -17.62 -25.03
N VAL A 155 23.90 -18.28 -24.03
CA VAL A 155 25.35 -18.52 -23.94
C VAL A 155 25.56 -20.02 -23.72
N ARG A 156 26.43 -20.63 -24.51
CA ARG A 156 26.95 -21.96 -24.20
C ARG A 156 28.26 -21.77 -23.42
N PRO A 157 28.41 -22.30 -22.19
CA PRO A 157 29.58 -22.01 -21.36
C PRO A 157 30.91 -22.32 -22.04
N PRO A 158 31.89 -21.39 -21.99
CA PRO A 158 32.07 -20.39 -20.92
C PRO A 158 31.28 -19.06 -21.02
N LEU A 159 30.96 -18.49 -19.86
CA LEU A 159 30.58 -17.09 -19.70
C LEU A 159 31.84 -16.21 -19.72
N ARG A 160 32.06 -15.51 -20.84
CA ARG A 160 33.22 -14.63 -21.06
C ARG A 160 33.14 -13.30 -20.31
N ILE A 161 34.13 -13.05 -19.46
CA ILE A 161 34.27 -11.83 -18.64
C ILE A 161 35.54 -11.10 -19.07
N LEU A 162 35.40 -9.86 -19.57
CA LEU A 162 36.53 -8.97 -19.83
C LEU A 162 36.85 -8.20 -18.55
N CYS A 163 38.04 -8.42 -18.00
CA CYS A 163 38.56 -7.74 -16.83
C CYS A 163 39.55 -6.64 -17.22
N MET A 164 39.50 -5.52 -16.52
CA MET A 164 40.42 -4.39 -16.67
C MET A 164 40.79 -3.89 -15.26
N ALA A 165 42.08 -3.76 -14.99
CA ALA A 165 42.59 -3.20 -13.74
C ALA A 165 43.46 -1.98 -14.06
N ALA A 166 43.10 -0.80 -13.55
CA ALA A 166 43.76 0.47 -13.87
C ALA A 166 44.53 1.06 -12.69
N ALA A 167 45.72 1.58 -12.95
CA ALA A 167 46.62 2.18 -11.97
C ALA A 167 47.45 3.34 -12.55
N PRO A 168 46.81 4.45 -12.99
CA PRO A 168 47.52 5.64 -13.45
C PRO A 168 48.55 6.16 -12.43
N ASP A 169 49.73 6.56 -12.92
CA ASP A 169 50.93 6.88 -12.15
C ASP A 169 50.80 8.05 -11.15
N ASP A 170 49.72 8.83 -11.23
CA ASP A 170 49.43 9.99 -10.39
C ASP A 170 48.42 9.72 -9.25
N GLN A 171 47.94 8.48 -9.11
CA GLN A 171 47.01 8.05 -8.05
C GLN A 171 47.72 7.24 -6.95
N GLU A 172 46.97 6.85 -5.91
CA GLU A 172 47.45 5.85 -4.95
C GLU A 172 47.73 4.51 -5.66
N PRO A 173 48.94 3.91 -5.53
CA PRO A 173 49.34 2.74 -6.31
C PRO A 173 48.47 1.49 -6.05
N LEU A 174 47.56 1.19 -6.98
CA LEU A 174 46.84 -0.07 -7.00
C LEU A 174 47.81 -1.20 -7.38
N ALA A 175 47.82 -2.28 -6.60
CA ALA A 175 48.65 -3.44 -6.88
C ALA A 175 48.06 -4.32 -8.00
N VAL A 176 48.05 -3.82 -9.24
CA VAL A 176 47.39 -4.42 -10.43
C VAL A 176 47.58 -5.94 -10.53
N ARG A 177 48.81 -6.43 -10.39
CA ARG A 177 49.11 -7.88 -10.44
C ARG A 177 48.48 -8.67 -9.29
N ALA A 178 48.40 -8.08 -8.09
CA ALA A 178 47.72 -8.69 -6.95
C ALA A 178 46.20 -8.73 -7.16
N GLU A 179 45.58 -7.69 -7.74
CA GLU A 179 44.16 -7.72 -8.10
C GLU A 179 43.84 -8.75 -9.18
N GLN A 180 44.67 -8.80 -10.22
CA GLN A 180 44.58 -9.81 -11.28
C GLN A 180 44.69 -11.22 -10.69
N GLN A 181 45.67 -11.45 -9.80
CA GLN A 181 45.87 -12.74 -9.15
C GLN A 181 44.74 -13.07 -8.16
N ARG A 182 44.21 -12.10 -7.40
CA ARG A 182 43.05 -12.28 -6.50
C ARG A 182 41.82 -12.75 -7.26
N LEU A 183 41.38 -11.98 -8.26
CA LEU A 183 40.18 -12.31 -9.02
C LEU A 183 40.32 -13.64 -9.77
N SER A 184 41.47 -13.87 -10.41
CA SER A 184 41.73 -15.13 -11.13
C SER A 184 41.79 -16.34 -10.17
N SER A 185 42.37 -16.18 -8.98
CA SER A 185 42.38 -17.25 -7.96
C SER A 185 40.98 -17.53 -7.42
N ALA A 186 40.21 -16.48 -7.12
CA ALA A 186 38.86 -16.58 -6.58
C ALA A 186 37.88 -17.28 -7.52
N LEU A 187 38.10 -17.19 -8.84
CA LEU A 187 37.24 -17.76 -9.88
C LEU A 187 37.83 -18.99 -10.59
N SER A 188 39.05 -19.41 -10.22
CA SER A 188 39.79 -20.52 -10.85
C SER A 188 39.02 -21.85 -10.90
N GLY A 189 38.16 -22.14 -9.92
CA GLY A 189 37.27 -23.30 -9.94
C GLY A 189 36.32 -23.29 -11.14
N LEU A 190 35.56 -22.20 -11.31
CA LEU A 190 34.61 -22.02 -12.43
C LEU A 190 35.30 -22.05 -13.79
N GLU A 191 36.54 -21.54 -13.88
CA GLU A 191 37.33 -21.57 -15.10
C GLU A 191 37.86 -22.99 -15.40
N SER A 192 38.26 -23.75 -14.38
CA SER A 192 38.66 -25.17 -14.52
C SER A 192 37.49 -26.08 -14.93
N GLU A 193 36.28 -25.78 -14.49
CA GLU A 193 35.03 -26.40 -14.98
C GLU A 193 34.63 -25.88 -16.37
N GLY A 194 35.24 -24.77 -16.82
CA GLY A 194 34.93 -24.06 -18.05
C GLY A 194 33.53 -23.42 -18.07
N LEU A 195 32.99 -23.10 -16.89
CA LEU A 195 31.76 -22.32 -16.75
C LEU A 195 31.98 -20.84 -17.09
N ILE A 196 33.19 -20.33 -16.90
CA ILE A 196 33.62 -18.96 -17.26
C ILE A 196 34.90 -18.98 -18.10
N GLU A 197 35.26 -17.82 -18.64
CA GLU A 197 36.53 -17.52 -19.34
C GLU A 197 36.92 -16.08 -18.98
N LEU A 198 38.08 -15.89 -18.35
CA LEU A 198 38.62 -14.58 -17.97
C LEU A 198 39.60 -14.05 -19.02
N GLY A 199 39.32 -12.86 -19.57
CA GLY A 199 40.28 -12.12 -20.39
C GLY A 199 40.71 -10.83 -19.69
N TRP A 200 41.97 -10.44 -19.81
CA TRP A 200 42.50 -9.18 -19.28
C TRP A 200 42.85 -8.20 -20.40
N THR A 201 42.66 -6.90 -20.18
CA THR A 201 43.17 -5.86 -21.09
C THR A 201 44.71 -5.84 -21.08
N ALA A 202 45.32 -5.53 -22.23
CA ALA A 202 46.78 -5.49 -22.38
C ALA A 202 47.44 -4.26 -21.72
N GLY A 203 46.65 -3.21 -21.53
CA GLY A 203 46.95 -2.00 -20.78
C GLY A 203 45.66 -1.45 -20.17
N ASP A 204 45.73 -0.27 -19.56
CA ASP A 204 44.64 0.34 -18.80
C ASP A 204 44.18 1.70 -19.35
N THR A 205 44.48 2.00 -20.62
CA THR A 205 43.90 3.16 -21.33
C THR A 205 42.48 2.88 -21.82
N TRP A 206 41.73 3.92 -22.17
CA TRP A 206 40.45 3.77 -22.87
C TRP A 206 40.61 3.13 -24.27
N ARG A 207 41.79 3.27 -24.90
CA ARG A 207 42.12 2.63 -26.19
C ARG A 207 42.31 1.12 -26.03
N ASP A 208 42.91 0.68 -24.94
CA ASP A 208 43.07 -0.75 -24.61
C ASP A 208 41.72 -1.41 -24.39
N LEU A 209 40.86 -0.79 -23.56
CA LEU A 209 39.48 -1.24 -23.35
C LEU A 209 38.73 -1.38 -24.68
N ARG A 210 38.74 -0.32 -25.51
CA ARG A 210 38.09 -0.32 -26.82
C ARG A 210 38.67 -1.37 -27.77
N THR A 211 39.95 -1.72 -27.63
CA THR A 211 40.64 -2.73 -28.44
C THR A 211 40.31 -4.16 -27.99
N ALA A 212 40.35 -4.44 -26.68
CA ALA A 212 39.98 -5.75 -26.12
C ALA A 212 38.49 -6.07 -26.39
N LEU A 213 37.61 -5.07 -26.25
CA LEU A 213 36.21 -5.18 -26.64
C LEU A 213 36.06 -5.48 -28.15
N ARG A 214 36.89 -4.90 -29.03
CA ARG A 214 36.84 -5.13 -30.49
C ARG A 214 37.37 -6.49 -30.91
N ARG A 215 38.43 -7.00 -30.28
CA ARG A 215 39.01 -8.32 -30.59
C ARG A 215 38.09 -9.47 -30.15
N GLY A 216 37.45 -9.34 -28.99
CA GLY A 216 36.87 -10.49 -28.29
C GLY A 216 37.94 -11.28 -27.54
N GLY A 217 37.51 -12.35 -26.86
CA GLY A 217 38.41 -13.43 -26.42
C GLY A 217 38.64 -14.41 -27.55
N ASP A 218 39.53 -15.39 -27.36
CA ASP A 218 39.87 -16.39 -28.39
C ASP A 218 38.65 -17.19 -28.89
N ALA A 219 37.57 -17.25 -28.09
CA ALA A 219 36.30 -17.90 -28.41
C ALA A 219 35.15 -16.93 -28.82
N GLY A 220 35.36 -15.60 -28.86
CA GLY A 220 34.38 -14.62 -29.38
C GLY A 220 34.01 -13.45 -28.46
N GLN A 221 32.80 -12.91 -28.63
CA GLN A 221 32.37 -11.64 -28.00
C GLN A 221 32.18 -11.75 -26.47
N TRP A 222 32.57 -10.69 -25.75
CA TRP A 222 32.45 -10.59 -24.29
C TRP A 222 30.99 -10.49 -23.80
N HIS A 223 30.70 -11.09 -22.64
CA HIS A 223 29.36 -11.12 -22.03
C HIS A 223 29.24 -10.19 -20.81
N VAL A 224 30.34 -10.07 -20.05
CA VAL A 224 30.49 -9.18 -18.88
C VAL A 224 31.73 -8.31 -19.08
N PHE A 225 31.69 -7.06 -18.59
CA PHE A 225 32.88 -6.22 -18.38
C PHE A 225 33.07 -5.95 -16.88
N HIS A 226 34.26 -6.20 -16.35
CA HIS A 226 34.63 -6.01 -14.94
C HIS A 226 35.80 -5.03 -14.85
N PHE A 227 35.55 -3.84 -14.33
CA PHE A 227 36.55 -2.83 -14.03
C PHE A 227 36.97 -2.90 -12.56
N ILE A 228 38.28 -2.81 -12.30
CA ILE A 228 38.90 -2.66 -10.99
C ILE A 228 39.77 -1.40 -11.05
N GLY A 229 39.61 -0.47 -10.12
CA GLY A 229 40.42 0.76 -10.12
C GLY A 229 39.82 1.88 -9.29
N HIS A 230 40.33 3.09 -9.52
CA HIS A 230 39.81 4.30 -8.90
C HIS A 230 38.63 4.86 -9.70
N GLY A 231 37.62 5.39 -9.00
CA GLY A 231 36.58 6.21 -9.60
C GLY A 231 36.78 7.69 -9.23
N GLY A 232 36.07 8.56 -9.95
CA GLY A 232 36.05 10.01 -9.71
C GLY A 232 34.68 10.61 -9.95
N PHE A 233 34.55 11.90 -9.66
CA PHE A 233 33.36 12.70 -9.97
C PHE A 233 33.81 14.07 -10.47
N ASP A 234 33.48 14.41 -11.72
CA ASP A 234 33.73 15.76 -12.24
C ASP A 234 32.65 16.72 -11.72
N ALA A 235 33.07 17.66 -10.87
CA ALA A 235 32.19 18.71 -10.38
C ALA A 235 31.72 19.69 -11.48
N THR A 236 32.36 19.69 -12.64
CA THR A 236 32.06 20.55 -13.80
C THR A 236 30.95 19.96 -14.66
N ALA A 237 31.12 18.74 -15.17
CA ALA A 237 30.12 17.99 -15.92
C ALA A 237 29.03 17.36 -15.02
N GLN A 238 29.26 17.31 -13.70
CA GLN A 238 28.39 16.68 -12.70
C GLN A 238 28.20 15.17 -12.88
N GLU A 239 29.11 14.49 -13.58
CA GLU A 239 29.10 13.02 -13.78
C GLU A 239 30.21 12.29 -13.02
N GLY A 240 29.95 11.02 -12.70
CA GLY A 240 30.97 10.08 -12.26
C GLY A 240 31.86 9.61 -13.42
N ALA A 241 33.10 9.27 -13.10
CA ALA A 241 34.11 8.80 -14.07
C ALA A 241 34.88 7.58 -13.55
N LEU A 242 35.50 6.83 -14.46
CA LEU A 242 36.52 5.83 -14.14
C LEU A 242 37.91 6.42 -14.40
N ARG A 243 38.84 6.29 -13.46
CA ARG A 243 40.23 6.71 -13.68
C ARG A 243 41.00 5.64 -14.44
N LEU A 244 41.36 5.98 -15.66
CA LEU A 244 42.20 5.20 -16.56
C LEU A 244 43.57 5.87 -16.71
N SER A 245 44.53 5.16 -17.29
CA SER A 245 45.81 5.78 -17.67
C SER A 245 45.67 6.62 -18.93
N ALA A 246 46.30 7.80 -18.92
CA ALA A 246 46.45 8.66 -20.09
C ALA A 246 47.66 8.23 -20.93
N GLU A 247 47.57 8.37 -22.25
CA GLU A 247 48.64 7.99 -23.21
C GLU A 247 49.98 8.72 -22.98
N GLY A 248 49.96 9.84 -22.23
CA GLY A 248 51.14 10.64 -21.88
C GLY A 248 51.62 10.45 -20.43
N GLY A 249 51.07 9.48 -19.70
CA GLY A 249 51.24 9.33 -18.25
C GLY A 249 50.21 10.14 -17.45
N GLY A 250 49.98 9.73 -16.20
CA GLY A 250 48.95 10.28 -15.33
C GLY A 250 47.52 9.82 -15.66
N SER A 251 46.54 10.42 -14.99
CA SER A 251 45.13 10.00 -15.03
C SER A 251 44.32 10.57 -16.20
N TYR A 252 43.34 9.79 -16.64
CA TYR A 252 42.27 10.17 -17.55
C TYR A 252 40.93 9.75 -16.95
N ASP A 253 40.13 10.73 -16.52
CA ASP A 253 38.76 10.51 -16.04
C ASP A 253 37.84 10.18 -17.24
N LEU A 254 37.57 8.89 -17.46
CA LEU A 254 36.60 8.42 -18.45
C LEU A 254 35.19 8.56 -17.87
N GLY A 255 34.56 9.70 -18.15
CA GLY A 255 33.18 10.03 -17.75
C GLY A 255 32.13 9.02 -18.22
N ALA A 256 31.00 9.00 -17.51
CA ALA A 256 29.91 8.04 -17.67
C ALA A 256 29.35 7.97 -19.11
N GLU A 257 29.16 9.11 -19.78
CA GLU A 257 28.72 9.15 -21.19
C GLU A 257 29.77 8.52 -22.13
N ASN A 258 31.05 8.81 -21.90
CA ASN A 258 32.16 8.34 -22.74
C ASN A 258 32.42 6.85 -22.55
N LEU A 259 32.32 6.32 -21.32
CA LEU A 259 32.37 4.88 -21.07
C LEU A 259 31.22 4.15 -21.77
N ALA A 260 30.00 4.70 -21.69
CA ALA A 260 28.84 4.13 -22.36
C ALA A 260 29.05 4.07 -23.88
N MET A 261 29.61 5.13 -24.49
CA MET A 261 29.99 5.16 -25.92
C MET A 261 31.08 4.14 -26.29
N VAL A 262 32.04 3.85 -25.40
CA VAL A 262 33.07 2.81 -25.61
C VAL A 262 32.48 1.40 -25.57
N LEU A 263 31.43 1.19 -24.77
CA LEU A 263 30.70 -0.09 -24.61
C LEU A 263 29.50 -0.24 -25.57
N GLU A 264 29.16 0.79 -26.35
CA GLU A 264 28.01 0.81 -27.25
C GLU A 264 28.16 -0.14 -28.45
N GLY A 265 27.03 -0.54 -29.04
CA GLY A 265 26.98 -1.45 -30.19
C GLY A 265 27.34 -2.91 -29.86
N ARG A 266 27.31 -3.32 -28.58
CA ARG A 266 27.68 -4.66 -28.11
C ARG A 266 26.48 -5.48 -27.66
N PRO A 267 25.76 -6.18 -28.57
CA PRO A 267 24.56 -6.95 -28.20
C PRO A 267 24.85 -8.15 -27.29
N SER A 268 26.10 -8.60 -27.21
CA SER A 268 26.54 -9.65 -26.27
C SER A 268 26.78 -9.14 -24.85
N LEU A 269 27.05 -7.85 -24.66
CA LEU A 269 27.34 -7.30 -23.34
C LEU A 269 26.02 -7.16 -22.55
N ARG A 270 25.93 -7.86 -21.42
CA ARG A 270 24.72 -7.88 -20.59
C ARG A 270 24.92 -7.32 -19.18
N LEU A 271 26.16 -7.29 -18.71
CA LEU A 271 26.53 -6.85 -17.37
C LEU A 271 27.80 -6.01 -17.41
N VAL A 272 27.82 -4.93 -16.62
CA VAL A 272 29.04 -4.22 -16.23
C VAL A 272 29.19 -4.30 -14.72
N VAL A 273 30.41 -4.57 -14.24
CA VAL A 273 30.80 -4.56 -12.82
C VAL A 273 31.88 -3.50 -12.63
N LEU A 274 31.60 -2.50 -11.80
CA LEU A 274 32.51 -1.40 -11.47
C LEU A 274 32.98 -1.58 -10.02
N ASN A 275 34.04 -2.35 -9.84
CA ASN A 275 34.73 -2.51 -8.55
C ASN A 275 35.68 -1.31 -8.33
N ALA A 276 35.08 -0.13 -8.20
CA ALA A 276 35.77 1.14 -8.09
C ALA A 276 34.99 2.12 -7.20
N CYS A 277 35.70 2.77 -6.27
CA CYS A 277 35.14 3.71 -5.30
C CYS A 277 34.37 4.86 -5.98
N GLU A 278 33.36 5.41 -5.30
CA GLU A 278 32.54 6.56 -5.72
C GLU A 278 31.70 6.38 -7.02
N THR A 279 31.93 5.35 -7.84
CA THR A 279 31.25 5.15 -9.15
C THR A 279 29.72 5.06 -9.08
N GLY A 280 29.18 4.75 -7.90
CA GLY A 280 27.73 4.76 -7.61
C GLY A 280 27.12 6.11 -7.21
N ARG A 281 27.90 7.18 -7.00
CA ARG A 281 27.38 8.51 -6.57
C ARG A 281 26.74 9.25 -7.75
N SER A 282 25.59 9.89 -7.53
CA SER A 282 24.89 10.73 -8.52
C SER A 282 24.86 12.19 -8.09
N SER A 283 24.75 13.10 -9.06
CA SER A 283 24.63 14.54 -8.82
C SER A 283 23.35 14.91 -8.05
N ALA A 284 23.33 16.12 -7.49
CA ALA A 284 22.11 16.77 -7.02
C ALA A 284 21.16 17.20 -8.15
N ALA A 285 21.64 17.28 -9.40
CA ALA A 285 20.86 17.68 -10.57
C ALA A 285 20.23 16.49 -11.34
N ASP A 286 20.92 15.35 -11.39
CA ASP A 286 20.55 14.20 -12.24
C ASP A 286 20.69 12.85 -11.51
N PRO A 287 19.63 12.01 -11.42
CA PRO A 287 19.72 10.66 -10.87
C PRO A 287 20.63 9.71 -11.66
N PHE A 288 20.91 10.03 -12.93
CA PHE A 288 21.61 9.15 -13.87
C PHE A 288 23.11 9.42 -13.98
N SER A 289 23.63 10.50 -13.38
CA SER A 289 25.04 10.90 -13.55
C SER A 289 26.06 10.01 -12.82
N SER A 290 25.60 8.96 -12.10
CA SER A 290 26.48 7.86 -11.70
C SER A 290 26.83 7.00 -12.92
N VAL A 291 28.03 6.40 -12.94
CA VAL A 291 28.50 5.64 -14.11
C VAL A 291 27.52 4.53 -14.48
N ALA A 292 26.94 3.85 -13.48
CA ALA A 292 25.91 2.82 -13.68
C ALA A 292 24.59 3.36 -14.28
N GLY A 293 24.20 4.60 -13.98
CA GLY A 293 22.98 5.23 -14.50
C GLY A 293 23.04 5.46 -16.01
N ALA A 294 24.11 6.09 -16.49
CA ALA A 294 24.35 6.33 -17.91
C ALA A 294 24.53 5.03 -18.71
N LEU A 295 25.27 4.05 -18.16
CA LEU A 295 25.44 2.73 -18.76
C LEU A 295 24.09 2.04 -19.01
N LEU A 296 23.17 2.11 -18.04
CA LEU A 296 21.82 1.61 -18.24
C LEU A 296 21.15 2.41 -19.36
N GLN A 297 21.06 3.74 -19.30
CA GLN A 297 20.38 4.55 -20.33
C GLN A 297 20.76 4.11 -21.76
N ARG A 298 22.06 4.08 -22.07
CA ARG A 298 22.60 3.79 -23.42
C ARG A 298 22.50 2.33 -23.88
N GLY A 299 22.08 1.39 -23.03
CA GLY A 299 21.75 0.04 -23.49
C GLY A 299 21.96 -1.09 -22.49
N VAL A 300 22.90 -0.95 -21.56
CA VAL A 300 23.37 -2.06 -20.71
C VAL A 300 22.21 -2.59 -19.83
N PRO A 301 21.88 -3.89 -19.84
CA PRO A 301 20.78 -4.44 -19.06
C PRO A 301 20.94 -4.37 -17.54
N ALA A 302 22.17 -4.50 -17.04
CA ALA A 302 22.51 -4.34 -15.63
C ALA A 302 23.92 -3.77 -15.43
N ALA A 303 24.08 -2.93 -14.40
CA ALA A 303 25.35 -2.41 -13.93
C ALA A 303 25.42 -2.53 -12.41
N LEU A 304 26.50 -3.15 -11.92
CA LEU A 304 26.84 -3.24 -10.50
C LEU A 304 27.95 -2.23 -10.23
N ALA A 305 27.81 -1.39 -9.20
CA ALA A 305 28.80 -0.38 -8.84
C ALA A 305 28.99 -0.29 -7.33
N MET A 306 30.16 0.18 -6.88
CA MET A 306 30.45 0.38 -5.45
C MET A 306 30.13 1.82 -5.04
N GLN A 307 29.35 1.99 -3.97
CA GLN A 307 29.01 3.33 -3.43
C GLN A 307 29.99 3.83 -2.34
N PHE A 308 30.79 2.93 -1.77
CA PHE A 308 31.85 3.19 -0.78
C PHE A 308 33.10 2.38 -1.17
N PRO A 309 34.25 2.57 -0.49
CA PRO A 309 35.34 1.61 -0.56
C PRO A 309 34.93 0.22 -0.06
N ILE A 310 35.68 -0.79 -0.53
CA ILE A 310 35.53 -2.21 -0.16
C ILE A 310 36.92 -2.81 0.01
N SER A 311 37.15 -3.64 1.04
CA SER A 311 38.45 -4.28 1.24
C SER A 311 38.69 -5.42 0.26
N ASP A 312 39.97 -5.71 -0.01
CA ASP A 312 40.44 -6.82 -0.86
C ASP A 312 39.66 -8.13 -0.61
N ARG A 313 39.45 -8.46 0.67
CA ARG A 313 38.79 -9.70 1.10
C ARG A 313 37.27 -9.64 0.95
N ALA A 314 36.64 -8.49 1.16
CA ALA A 314 35.21 -8.33 0.87
C ALA A 314 34.95 -8.39 -0.65
N ALA A 315 35.83 -7.79 -1.47
CA ALA A 315 35.77 -7.86 -2.93
C ALA A 315 36.04 -9.27 -3.48
N GLU A 316 36.93 -10.05 -2.85
CA GLU A 316 37.19 -11.45 -3.19
C GLU A 316 35.95 -12.34 -2.95
N GLU A 317 35.41 -12.34 -1.72
CA GLU A 317 34.23 -13.13 -1.35
C GLU A 317 32.98 -12.71 -2.13
N PHE A 318 32.85 -11.41 -2.41
CA PHE A 318 31.81 -10.91 -3.31
C PHE A 318 31.96 -11.51 -4.71
N SER A 319 33.14 -11.35 -5.32
CA SER A 319 33.38 -11.74 -6.72
C SER A 319 33.19 -13.24 -6.91
N ARG A 320 33.74 -14.07 -6.00
CA ARG A 320 33.55 -15.52 -5.96
C ARG A 320 32.06 -15.87 -6.02
N THR A 321 31.31 -15.50 -4.98
CA THR A 321 29.90 -15.88 -4.82
C THR A 321 29.02 -15.32 -5.94
N PHE A 322 29.31 -14.10 -6.42
CA PHE A 322 28.55 -13.45 -7.48
C PHE A 322 28.70 -14.16 -8.83
N TYR A 323 29.93 -14.49 -9.23
CA TYR A 323 30.17 -15.20 -10.49
C TYR A 323 29.83 -16.69 -10.42
N GLU A 324 29.95 -17.34 -9.25
CA GLU A 324 29.39 -18.68 -9.00
C GLU A 324 27.87 -18.67 -9.22
N GLY A 325 27.16 -17.69 -8.64
CA GLY A 325 25.72 -17.54 -8.84
C GLY A 325 25.34 -17.37 -10.32
N LEU A 326 26.01 -16.49 -11.05
CA LEU A 326 25.77 -16.29 -12.48
C LEU A 326 26.08 -17.56 -13.30
N ALA A 327 27.18 -18.25 -13.02
CA ALA A 327 27.57 -19.51 -13.67
C ALA A 327 26.55 -20.64 -13.42
N HIS A 328 25.90 -20.65 -12.26
CA HIS A 328 24.84 -21.59 -11.90
C HIS A 328 23.41 -21.09 -12.20
N ARG A 329 23.26 -20.16 -13.16
CA ARG A 329 21.97 -19.65 -13.68
C ARG A 329 21.11 -18.91 -12.64
N LEU A 330 21.71 -18.33 -11.59
CA LEU A 330 20.98 -17.42 -10.72
C LEU A 330 20.71 -16.08 -11.44
N PRO A 331 19.51 -15.49 -11.26
CA PRO A 331 19.27 -14.09 -11.55
C PRO A 331 20.32 -13.18 -10.89
N VAL A 332 20.73 -12.10 -11.58
CA VAL A 332 21.85 -11.23 -11.16
C VAL A 332 21.61 -10.57 -9.79
N ASP A 333 20.35 -10.27 -9.48
CA ASP A 333 19.88 -9.73 -8.20
C ASP A 333 19.89 -10.76 -7.06
N ALA A 334 19.59 -12.02 -7.36
CA ALA A 334 19.83 -13.13 -6.43
C ALA A 334 21.34 -13.33 -6.20
N ALA A 335 22.16 -13.34 -7.25
CA ALA A 335 23.62 -13.47 -7.13
C ALA A 335 24.26 -12.33 -6.32
N VAL A 336 23.80 -11.08 -6.48
CA VAL A 336 24.23 -9.96 -5.60
C VAL A 336 23.80 -10.21 -4.15
N THR A 337 22.58 -10.69 -3.91
CA THR A 337 22.06 -10.93 -2.55
C THR A 337 22.84 -12.04 -1.85
N ASP A 338 23.10 -13.14 -2.55
CA ASP A 338 23.88 -14.28 -2.03
C ASP A 338 25.34 -13.84 -1.76
N ALA A 339 25.94 -13.00 -2.62
CA ALA A 339 27.25 -12.41 -2.40
C ALA A 339 27.31 -11.42 -1.21
N ARG A 340 26.23 -10.67 -0.93
CA ARG A 340 26.11 -9.87 0.31
C ARG A 340 26.08 -10.75 1.56
N GLN A 341 25.44 -11.92 1.50
CA GLN A 341 25.46 -12.89 2.60
C GLN A 341 26.86 -13.47 2.80
N ALA A 342 27.58 -13.81 1.72
CA ALA A 342 28.95 -14.29 1.80
C ALA A 342 29.88 -13.29 2.52
N ILE A 343 29.84 -12.00 2.15
CA ILE A 343 30.55 -10.93 2.89
C ILE A 343 30.17 -10.96 4.38
N ARG A 344 28.86 -10.90 4.71
CA ARG A 344 28.36 -10.83 6.09
C ARG A 344 28.74 -12.05 6.95
N LEU A 345 28.92 -13.22 6.32
CA LEU A 345 29.32 -14.48 6.98
C LEU A 345 30.83 -14.62 7.13
N ALA A 346 31.61 -14.27 6.09
CA ALA A 346 33.07 -14.36 6.07
C ALA A 346 33.76 -13.26 6.89
N LEU A 347 33.14 -12.07 6.97
CA LEU A 347 33.60 -10.87 7.66
C LEU A 347 32.60 -10.46 8.74
N ARG A 348 32.62 -11.21 9.86
CA ARG A 348 31.69 -10.98 10.99
C ARG A 348 31.80 -9.55 11.54
N GLY A 349 30.72 -8.79 11.39
CA GLY A 349 30.61 -7.41 11.87
C GLY A 349 30.88 -6.33 10.83
N THR A 350 31.24 -6.69 9.58
CA THR A 350 31.39 -5.68 8.52
C THR A 350 30.04 -5.12 8.07
N LEU A 351 30.09 -3.88 7.56
CA LEU A 351 29.03 -3.21 6.80
C LEU A 351 29.32 -3.16 5.30
N GLU A 352 30.48 -3.68 4.85
CA GLU A 352 30.89 -3.72 3.43
C GLU A 352 29.91 -4.48 2.52
N TRP A 353 29.03 -5.32 3.07
CA TRP A 353 27.94 -5.95 2.30
C TRP A 353 26.92 -4.93 1.76
N GLY A 354 26.87 -3.71 2.31
CA GLY A 354 26.07 -2.59 1.78
C GLY A 354 26.75 -1.84 0.62
N THR A 355 28.03 -2.07 0.37
CA THR A 355 28.81 -1.36 -0.66
C THR A 355 28.40 -1.68 -2.11
N PRO A 356 28.08 -2.94 -2.49
CA PRO A 356 27.66 -3.26 -3.86
C PRO A 356 26.21 -2.82 -4.15
N VAL A 357 26.04 -1.98 -5.17
CA VAL A 357 24.76 -1.41 -5.61
C VAL A 357 24.40 -1.91 -7.01
N LEU A 358 23.26 -2.60 -7.12
CA LEU A 358 22.77 -3.14 -8.39
C LEU A 358 21.74 -2.21 -9.04
N TYR A 359 22.10 -1.71 -10.22
CA TYR A 359 21.19 -1.05 -11.15
C TYR A 359 20.80 -2.05 -12.24
N MET A 360 19.50 -2.30 -12.46
CA MET A 360 19.07 -3.16 -13.57
C MET A 360 17.73 -2.74 -14.20
N ARG A 361 17.60 -3.05 -15.49
CA ARG A 361 16.39 -2.83 -16.31
C ARG A 361 15.74 -4.11 -16.83
N SER A 362 16.30 -5.29 -16.55
CA SER A 362 15.53 -6.54 -16.74
C SER A 362 14.59 -6.76 -15.55
N LEU A 363 13.39 -7.26 -15.82
CA LEU A 363 12.38 -7.57 -14.80
C LEU A 363 12.33 -9.06 -14.42
N ASP A 364 13.20 -9.90 -14.98
CA ASP A 364 13.42 -11.29 -14.53
C ASP A 364 14.75 -11.49 -13.78
N GLY A 365 15.69 -10.55 -13.92
CA GLY A 365 17.08 -10.66 -13.44
C GLY A 365 17.95 -11.64 -14.24
N LEU A 366 17.42 -12.29 -15.28
CA LEU A 366 18.12 -13.27 -16.10
C LEU A 366 18.89 -12.57 -17.22
N LEU A 367 20.19 -12.37 -17.01
CA LEU A 367 21.07 -11.80 -18.03
C LEU A 367 21.52 -12.84 -19.06
N PHE A 368 21.56 -14.12 -18.67
CA PHE A 368 22.13 -15.22 -19.46
C PHE A 368 21.23 -16.47 -19.40
N ASP A 369 20.99 -17.10 -20.55
CA ASP A 369 20.38 -18.42 -20.71
C ASP A 369 21.51 -19.42 -21.02
N LEU A 370 22.04 -20.07 -19.98
CA LEU A 370 23.22 -20.95 -20.08
C LEU A 370 22.82 -22.36 -20.54
N THR A 371 23.18 -22.78 -21.75
CA THR A 371 22.80 -24.10 -22.29
C THR A 371 23.78 -25.21 -21.88
N ASP A 372 23.28 -26.41 -21.56
CA ASP A 372 24.11 -27.56 -21.17
C ASP A 372 25.13 -27.99 -22.26
N ARG A 373 26.30 -28.49 -21.83
CA ARG A 373 27.40 -28.83 -22.74
C ARG A 373 27.15 -30.07 -23.61
N GLY A 374 26.39 -31.06 -23.12
CA GLY A 374 26.16 -32.34 -23.81
C GLY A 374 24.70 -32.55 -24.22
N GLY A 375 24.41 -32.52 -25.52
CA GLY A 375 23.07 -32.72 -26.07
C GLY A 375 23.09 -33.07 -27.55
N ALA A 376 23.36 -34.35 -27.87
CA ALA A 376 23.28 -34.85 -29.24
C ALA A 376 21.82 -34.87 -29.74
N ARG A 377 21.64 -34.84 -31.07
CA ARG A 377 20.33 -34.66 -31.74
C ARG A 377 19.35 -35.80 -31.40
N SER A 378 18.39 -35.56 -30.52
CA SER A 378 17.19 -36.41 -30.40
C SER A 378 16.19 -36.02 -31.49
N GLY A 379 15.79 -36.99 -32.32
CA GLY A 379 15.08 -36.80 -33.59
C GLY A 379 13.57 -36.56 -33.49
N THR A 380 13.10 -35.78 -32.52
CA THR A 380 11.71 -35.27 -32.49
C THR A 380 11.75 -33.75 -32.64
N ALA A 381 10.93 -33.18 -33.53
CA ALA A 381 10.99 -31.76 -33.91
C ALA A 381 10.63 -30.80 -32.77
N ARG A 382 11.60 -30.54 -31.88
CA ARG A 382 11.55 -29.48 -30.87
C ARG A 382 11.62 -28.14 -31.59
N ARG A 383 10.44 -27.56 -31.82
CA ARG A 383 10.20 -26.28 -32.52
C ARG A 383 11.09 -25.17 -31.98
N ASP A 384 11.37 -24.17 -32.81
CA ASP A 384 12.35 -23.14 -32.50
C ASP A 384 11.91 -22.29 -31.29
N THR A 385 12.54 -22.53 -30.15
CA THR A 385 12.29 -21.77 -28.91
C THR A 385 12.94 -20.38 -28.94
N GLY A 386 13.56 -19.98 -30.06
CA GLY A 386 13.77 -18.59 -30.44
C GLY A 386 12.44 -17.95 -30.85
N GLU A 387 11.82 -18.39 -31.94
CA GLU A 387 10.60 -17.77 -32.50
C GLU A 387 9.46 -17.63 -31.48
N ILE A 388 9.19 -18.68 -30.68
CA ILE A 388 8.14 -18.65 -29.65
C ILE A 388 8.47 -17.61 -28.55
N HIS A 389 9.75 -17.49 -28.15
CA HIS A 389 10.19 -16.47 -27.21
C HIS A 389 10.10 -15.06 -27.80
N ASP A 390 10.43 -14.94 -29.08
CA ASP A 390 10.38 -13.68 -29.82
C ASP A 390 8.97 -13.13 -29.88
N MET A 391 7.99 -13.98 -30.22
CA MET A 391 6.57 -13.69 -30.21
C MET A 391 6.06 -13.38 -28.79
N TYR A 392 6.50 -14.10 -27.76
CA TYR A 392 6.15 -13.81 -26.37
C TYR A 392 6.64 -12.43 -25.91
N VAL A 393 7.86 -12.04 -26.27
CA VAL A 393 8.43 -10.74 -25.93
C VAL A 393 7.79 -9.61 -26.75
N GLN A 394 7.44 -9.85 -28.02
CA GLN A 394 6.62 -8.91 -28.81
C GLN A 394 5.24 -8.72 -28.17
N GLY A 395 4.61 -9.79 -27.68
CA GLY A 395 3.35 -9.75 -26.95
C GLY A 395 3.44 -8.93 -25.65
N LEU A 396 4.50 -9.12 -24.87
CA LEU A 396 4.75 -8.32 -23.65
C LEU A 396 4.99 -6.84 -23.98
N ALA A 397 5.81 -6.54 -24.99
CA ALA A 397 6.07 -5.17 -25.42
C ALA A 397 4.79 -4.49 -25.94
N ALA A 398 3.90 -5.23 -26.62
CA ALA A 398 2.59 -4.75 -27.03
C ALA A 398 1.65 -4.52 -25.84
N LEU A 399 1.58 -5.47 -24.90
CA LEU A 399 0.75 -5.38 -23.68
C LEU A 399 1.14 -4.17 -22.82
N TYR A 400 2.43 -3.96 -22.57
CA TYR A 400 2.93 -2.81 -21.81
C TYR A 400 2.95 -1.49 -22.58
N THR A 401 2.60 -1.49 -23.88
CA THR A 401 2.35 -0.26 -24.66
C THR A 401 0.87 -0.12 -25.06
N GLU A 402 -0.03 -0.86 -24.40
CA GLU A 402 -1.48 -0.88 -24.64
C GLU A 402 -1.90 -1.18 -26.10
N ARG A 403 -1.02 -1.81 -26.88
CA ARG A 403 -1.32 -2.31 -28.24
C ARG A 403 -1.98 -3.68 -28.16
N TRP A 404 -3.22 -3.68 -27.67
CA TRP A 404 -3.88 -4.89 -27.22
C TRP A 404 -4.10 -5.95 -28.30
N ASP A 405 -4.35 -5.57 -29.55
CA ASP A 405 -4.52 -6.51 -30.66
C ASP A 405 -3.21 -7.18 -31.10
N ASP A 406 -2.10 -6.44 -31.11
CA ASP A 406 -0.75 -7.01 -31.29
C ASP A 406 -0.45 -8.02 -30.18
N ALA A 407 -0.75 -7.65 -28.92
CA ALA A 407 -0.52 -8.51 -27.75
C ALA A 407 -1.35 -9.80 -27.79
N VAL A 408 -2.65 -9.70 -28.06
CA VAL A 408 -3.55 -10.85 -28.19
C VAL A 408 -3.12 -11.75 -29.35
N SER A 409 -2.70 -11.18 -30.48
CA SER A 409 -2.25 -11.94 -31.65
C SER A 409 -0.95 -12.69 -31.36
N ALA A 410 0.03 -12.02 -30.76
CA ALA A 410 1.31 -12.61 -30.38
C ALA A 410 1.15 -13.74 -29.35
N PHE A 411 0.44 -13.50 -28.24
CA PHE A 411 0.24 -14.53 -27.22
C PHE A 411 -0.63 -15.71 -27.69
N ARG A 412 -1.61 -15.49 -28.59
CA ARG A 412 -2.34 -16.60 -29.25
C ARG A 412 -1.40 -17.49 -30.04
N ALA A 413 -0.51 -16.88 -30.82
CA ALA A 413 0.43 -17.63 -31.65
C ALA A 413 1.49 -18.37 -30.79
N VAL A 414 1.93 -17.79 -29.66
CA VAL A 414 2.73 -18.50 -28.64
C VAL A 414 2.00 -19.74 -28.11
N VAL A 415 0.79 -19.57 -27.58
CA VAL A 415 0.00 -20.66 -26.98
C VAL A 415 -0.38 -21.74 -28.01
N ALA A 416 -0.55 -21.38 -29.28
CA ALA A 416 -0.81 -22.32 -30.37
C ALA A 416 0.44 -23.13 -30.80
N GLN A 417 1.65 -22.57 -30.64
CA GLN A 417 2.90 -23.27 -30.97
C GLN A 417 3.44 -24.11 -29.81
N ASP A 418 3.31 -23.63 -28.57
CA ASP A 418 3.62 -24.35 -27.33
C ASP A 418 2.64 -23.95 -26.20
N PRO A 419 1.64 -24.80 -25.88
CA PRO A 419 0.71 -24.56 -24.77
C PRO A 419 1.34 -24.58 -23.37
N GLY A 420 2.57 -25.08 -23.23
CA GLY A 420 3.35 -25.09 -21.98
C GLY A 420 4.32 -23.92 -21.86
N TYR A 421 4.39 -23.03 -22.86
CA TYR A 421 5.34 -21.92 -22.86
C TYR A 421 5.11 -20.94 -21.70
N GLN A 422 6.20 -20.45 -21.11
CA GLN A 422 6.27 -19.69 -19.85
C GLN A 422 5.11 -18.71 -19.66
N SER A 423 4.09 -19.12 -18.89
CA SER A 423 2.88 -18.34 -18.56
C SER A 423 2.11 -17.75 -19.75
N GLY A 424 2.28 -18.28 -20.97
CA GLY A 424 1.72 -17.72 -22.20
C GLY A 424 0.19 -17.61 -22.21
N ARG A 425 -0.51 -18.57 -21.60
CA ARG A 425 -1.97 -18.49 -21.42
C ARG A 425 -2.40 -17.37 -20.48
N VAL A 426 -1.67 -17.16 -19.38
CA VAL A 426 -1.97 -16.07 -18.42
C VAL A 426 -1.83 -14.72 -19.10
N LYS A 427 -0.75 -14.52 -19.87
CA LYS A 427 -0.55 -13.27 -20.63
C LYS A 427 -1.51 -13.10 -21.80
N LEU A 428 -1.99 -14.19 -22.41
CA LEU A 428 -3.10 -14.13 -23.36
C LEU A 428 -4.40 -13.66 -22.69
N ASP A 429 -4.78 -14.23 -21.55
CA ASP A 429 -6.00 -13.86 -20.82
C ASP A 429 -5.93 -12.40 -20.31
N GLU A 430 -4.74 -11.95 -19.87
CA GLU A 430 -4.42 -10.56 -19.50
C GLU A 430 -4.58 -9.61 -20.70
N ALA A 431 -4.01 -9.95 -21.86
CA ALA A 431 -4.14 -9.16 -23.09
C ALA A 431 -5.59 -9.10 -23.60
N ILE A 432 -6.34 -10.20 -23.52
CA ILE A 432 -7.77 -10.26 -23.87
C ILE A 432 -8.59 -9.36 -22.94
N ARG A 433 -8.32 -9.37 -21.63
CA ARG A 433 -8.96 -8.48 -20.65
C ARG A 433 -8.64 -7.01 -20.95
N GLY A 434 -7.36 -6.67 -21.12
CA GLY A 434 -6.92 -5.31 -21.45
C GLY A 434 -7.57 -4.77 -22.72
N ARG A 435 -7.61 -5.58 -23.80
CA ARG A 435 -8.32 -5.22 -25.04
C ARG A 435 -9.81 -4.94 -24.81
N ARG A 436 -10.49 -5.78 -24.02
CA ARG A 436 -11.92 -5.62 -23.73
C ARG A 436 -12.18 -4.35 -22.92
N LEU A 437 -11.37 -4.06 -21.91
CA LEU A 437 -11.47 -2.84 -21.11
C LEU A 437 -11.22 -1.59 -21.97
N ALA A 438 -10.17 -1.58 -22.79
CA ALA A 438 -9.87 -0.46 -23.69
C ALA A 438 -10.98 -0.22 -24.73
N SER A 439 -11.54 -1.30 -25.30
CA SER A 439 -12.64 -1.23 -26.27
C SER A 439 -13.93 -0.70 -25.65
N LEU A 440 -14.32 -1.21 -24.47
CA LEU A 440 -15.49 -0.71 -23.73
C LEU A 440 -15.29 0.73 -23.25
N TYR A 441 -14.09 1.08 -22.81
CA TYR A 441 -13.74 2.46 -22.43
C TYR A 441 -13.88 3.41 -23.62
N ALA A 442 -13.28 3.10 -24.77
CA ALA A 442 -13.36 3.93 -25.97
C ALA A 442 -14.79 4.06 -26.52
N ALA A 443 -15.58 2.99 -26.47
CA ALA A 443 -16.99 3.03 -26.83
C ALA A 443 -17.80 3.89 -25.83
N GLY A 444 -17.53 3.78 -24.53
CA GLY A 444 -18.18 4.55 -23.48
C GLY A 444 -17.83 6.04 -23.49
N THR A 445 -16.57 6.40 -23.77
CA THR A 445 -16.18 7.80 -23.99
C THR A 445 -16.80 8.33 -25.27
N GLY A 446 -16.70 7.61 -26.39
CA GLY A 446 -17.29 8.02 -27.65
C GLY A 446 -18.81 8.22 -27.58
N ALA A 447 -19.52 7.37 -26.83
CA ALA A 447 -20.94 7.53 -26.56
C ALA A 447 -21.23 8.80 -25.72
N ALA A 448 -20.44 9.08 -24.68
CA ALA A 448 -20.57 10.29 -23.87
C ALA A 448 -20.29 11.57 -24.70
N ASP A 449 -19.23 11.56 -25.51
CA ASP A 449 -18.82 12.69 -26.34
C ASP A 449 -19.86 13.03 -27.45
N HIS A 450 -20.77 12.09 -27.78
CA HIS A 450 -21.91 12.29 -28.69
C HIS A 450 -23.27 12.41 -27.98
N GLY A 451 -23.32 12.44 -26.64
CA GLY A 451 -24.55 12.55 -25.87
C GLY A 451 -25.43 11.30 -25.83
N HIS A 452 -24.91 10.13 -26.23
CA HIS A 452 -25.59 8.83 -26.14
C HIS A 452 -25.46 8.24 -24.73
N TRP A 453 -26.06 8.91 -23.75
CA TRP A 453 -25.82 8.66 -22.32
C TRP A 453 -26.13 7.22 -21.87
N ASP A 454 -27.17 6.57 -22.40
CA ASP A 454 -27.50 5.18 -22.05
C ASP A 454 -26.34 4.21 -22.39
N ALA A 455 -25.81 4.31 -23.61
CA ALA A 455 -24.67 3.50 -24.06
C ALA A 455 -23.36 3.87 -23.33
N ALA A 456 -23.18 5.15 -22.99
CA ALA A 456 -22.05 5.59 -22.17
C ALA A 456 -22.09 4.96 -20.77
N VAL A 457 -23.28 4.92 -20.13
CA VAL A 457 -23.47 4.30 -18.82
C VAL A 457 -23.33 2.78 -18.86
N GLU A 458 -23.81 2.13 -19.92
CA GLU A 458 -23.60 0.69 -20.13
C GLU A 458 -22.11 0.35 -20.26
N HIS A 459 -21.42 0.97 -21.22
CA HIS A 459 -20.05 0.60 -21.55
C HIS A 459 -19.04 1.02 -20.46
N LEU A 460 -19.16 2.22 -19.89
CA LEU A 460 -18.33 2.63 -18.76
C LEU A 460 -18.69 1.85 -17.48
N GLY A 461 -19.96 1.44 -17.32
CA GLY A 461 -20.39 0.54 -16.27
C GLY A 461 -19.70 -0.83 -16.36
N ALA A 462 -19.62 -1.39 -17.56
CA ALA A 462 -18.93 -2.66 -17.83
C ALA A 462 -17.41 -2.57 -17.62
N VAL A 463 -16.78 -1.40 -17.85
CA VAL A 463 -15.37 -1.16 -17.47
C VAL A 463 -15.21 -1.16 -15.96
N VAL A 464 -15.96 -0.31 -15.24
CA VAL A 464 -15.81 -0.13 -13.79
C VAL A 464 -16.17 -1.40 -13.00
N ALA A 465 -17.13 -2.20 -13.48
CA ALA A 465 -17.47 -3.48 -12.87
C ALA A 465 -16.42 -4.58 -13.09
N ALA A 466 -15.56 -4.46 -14.12
CA ALA A 466 -14.51 -5.41 -14.43
C ALA A 466 -13.12 -4.99 -13.93
N GLU A 467 -12.88 -3.68 -13.80
CA GLU A 467 -11.63 -3.08 -13.31
C GLU A 467 -11.91 -1.67 -12.73
N PRO A 468 -12.22 -1.52 -11.43
CA PRO A 468 -12.66 -0.24 -10.84
C PRO A 468 -11.64 0.91 -10.95
N GLY A 469 -10.35 0.57 -11.05
CA GLY A 469 -9.24 1.53 -11.20
C GLY A 469 -8.88 1.90 -12.64
N TYR A 470 -9.65 1.46 -13.65
CA TYR A 470 -9.28 1.66 -15.05
C TYR A 470 -9.43 3.13 -15.50
N ARG A 471 -8.30 3.85 -15.52
CA ARG A 471 -8.20 5.26 -15.95
C ARG A 471 -9.20 6.15 -15.18
N ASP A 472 -9.90 7.05 -15.88
CA ASP A 472 -10.95 7.91 -15.34
C ASP A 472 -12.37 7.31 -15.50
N ALA A 473 -12.51 6.02 -15.83
CA ALA A 473 -13.81 5.41 -16.16
C ALA A 473 -14.86 5.57 -15.05
N ALA A 474 -14.45 5.45 -13.78
CA ALA A 474 -15.32 5.66 -12.63
C ALA A 474 -15.78 7.12 -12.46
N HIS A 475 -15.00 8.11 -12.95
CA HIS A 475 -15.43 9.50 -13.02
C HIS A 475 -16.43 9.70 -14.16
N ARG A 476 -16.07 9.27 -15.37
CA ARG A 476 -16.91 9.41 -16.57
C ARG A 476 -18.25 8.69 -16.43
N LEU A 477 -18.30 7.53 -15.76
CA LEU A 477 -19.55 6.82 -15.47
C LEU A 477 -20.50 7.63 -14.58
N ARG A 478 -19.99 8.38 -13.59
CA ARG A 478 -20.80 9.26 -12.75
C ARG A 478 -21.34 10.44 -13.55
N GLN A 479 -20.53 11.02 -14.44
CA GLN A 479 -20.95 12.08 -15.35
C GLN A 479 -22.00 11.58 -16.35
N ALA A 480 -21.79 10.43 -17.00
CA ALA A 480 -22.76 9.86 -17.93
C ALA A 480 -24.11 9.55 -17.26
N ARG A 481 -24.11 9.02 -16.02
CA ARG A 481 -25.35 8.81 -15.23
C ARG A 481 -26.06 10.11 -14.85
N TYR A 482 -25.30 11.17 -14.59
CA TYR A 482 -25.85 12.49 -14.34
C TYR A 482 -26.58 13.04 -15.57
N GLU A 483 -25.90 13.06 -16.72
CA GLU A 483 -26.49 13.56 -17.98
C GLU A 483 -27.65 12.67 -18.47
N GLN A 484 -27.58 11.36 -18.27
CA GLN A 484 -28.68 10.42 -18.52
C GLN A 484 -29.94 10.81 -17.73
N ALA A 485 -29.81 11.09 -16.43
CA ALA A 485 -30.92 11.48 -15.58
C ALA A 485 -31.47 12.89 -15.92
N VAL A 486 -30.59 13.83 -16.28
CA VAL A 486 -30.99 15.16 -16.78
C VAL A 486 -31.78 15.03 -18.10
N ALA A 487 -31.31 14.24 -19.06
CA ALA A 487 -31.97 14.01 -20.34
C ALA A 487 -33.33 13.30 -20.17
N ALA A 488 -33.40 12.29 -19.30
CA ALA A 488 -34.64 11.60 -18.97
C ALA A 488 -35.69 12.55 -18.37
N LEU A 489 -35.30 13.40 -17.41
CA LEU A 489 -36.22 14.38 -16.80
C LEU A 489 -36.66 15.47 -17.79
N ARG A 490 -35.79 15.96 -18.68
CA ARG A 490 -36.17 16.91 -19.75
C ARG A 490 -37.18 16.29 -20.72
N LYS A 491 -37.01 15.01 -21.06
CA LYS A 491 -37.99 14.27 -21.87
C LYS A 491 -39.31 14.07 -21.14
N GLU A 492 -39.28 13.68 -19.86
CA GLU A 492 -40.47 13.51 -19.02
C GLU A 492 -41.27 14.83 -18.94
N ILE A 493 -40.60 15.96 -18.67
CA ILE A 493 -41.17 17.31 -18.70
C ILE A 493 -41.83 17.60 -20.05
N THR A 494 -41.15 17.31 -21.17
CA THR A 494 -41.63 17.58 -22.52
C THR A 494 -42.87 16.75 -22.88
N ASP A 495 -42.87 15.46 -22.58
CA ASP A 495 -43.97 14.55 -22.89
C ASP A 495 -45.19 14.83 -21.98
N LEU A 496 -44.98 15.11 -20.68
CA LEU A 496 -46.05 15.55 -19.74
C LEU A 496 -46.65 16.91 -20.14
N HIS A 497 -45.83 17.85 -20.62
CA HIS A 497 -46.29 19.15 -21.11
C HIS A 497 -47.10 19.01 -22.41
N ARG A 498 -46.75 18.06 -23.29
CA ARG A 498 -47.54 17.76 -24.50
C ARG A 498 -48.94 17.23 -24.17
N VAL A 499 -49.12 16.53 -23.05
CA VAL A 499 -50.42 16.03 -22.57
C VAL A 499 -51.04 16.92 -21.48
N SER A 500 -50.57 18.16 -21.32
CA SER A 500 -51.11 19.16 -20.38
C SER A 500 -51.18 18.73 -18.91
N GLN A 501 -50.34 17.79 -18.47
CA GLN A 501 -50.30 17.35 -17.07
C GLN A 501 -49.46 18.31 -16.21
N TRP A 502 -49.91 19.55 -16.08
CA TRP A 502 -49.13 20.67 -15.52
C TRP A 502 -48.55 20.38 -14.13
N GLN A 503 -49.32 19.74 -13.25
CA GLN A 503 -48.87 19.42 -11.89
C GLN A 503 -47.75 18.36 -11.89
N ALA A 504 -47.75 17.44 -12.85
CA ALA A 504 -46.68 16.47 -13.04
C ALA A 504 -45.44 17.12 -13.69
N VAL A 505 -45.63 18.05 -14.64
CA VAL A 505 -44.54 18.89 -15.19
C VAL A 505 -43.82 19.66 -14.08
N LEU A 506 -44.56 20.25 -13.14
CA LEU A 506 -43.98 20.94 -11.98
C LEU A 506 -43.20 19.99 -11.06
N ALA A 507 -43.67 18.76 -10.84
CA ALA A 507 -42.98 17.74 -10.05
C ALA A 507 -41.73 17.16 -10.74
N ALA A 508 -41.74 17.05 -12.07
CA ALA A 508 -40.56 16.70 -12.87
C ALA A 508 -39.54 17.85 -12.93
N GLY A 509 -40.01 19.09 -13.09
CA GLY A 509 -39.20 20.31 -13.02
C GLY A 509 -38.51 20.50 -11.67
N ALA A 510 -39.19 20.18 -10.56
CA ALA A 510 -38.58 20.20 -9.23
C ALA A 510 -37.44 19.17 -9.09
N ARG A 511 -37.61 17.95 -9.65
CA ARG A 511 -36.55 16.94 -9.72
C ARG A 511 -35.38 17.39 -10.60
N LEU A 512 -35.66 18.01 -11.75
CA LEU A 512 -34.62 18.56 -12.63
C LEU A 512 -33.84 19.69 -11.94
N ALA A 513 -34.52 20.63 -11.28
CA ALA A 513 -33.87 21.73 -10.56
C ALA A 513 -33.02 21.28 -9.36
N ALA A 514 -33.41 20.18 -8.69
CA ALA A 514 -32.60 19.57 -7.63
C ALA A 514 -31.34 18.88 -8.17
N LEU A 515 -31.41 18.32 -9.40
CA LEU A 515 -30.29 17.65 -10.07
C LEU A 515 -29.35 18.65 -10.79
N SER A 516 -29.91 19.66 -11.46
CA SER A 516 -29.17 20.70 -12.17
C SER A 516 -29.62 22.12 -11.75
N PRO A 517 -29.13 22.63 -10.60
CA PRO A 517 -29.52 23.96 -10.11
C PRO A 517 -29.06 25.13 -11.00
N ALA A 518 -28.12 24.89 -11.92
CA ALA A 518 -27.60 25.88 -12.84
C ALA A 518 -28.45 26.06 -14.11
N ASP A 519 -29.27 25.05 -14.47
CA ASP A 519 -30.16 25.06 -15.63
C ASP A 519 -31.49 24.33 -15.33
N PRO A 520 -32.38 24.93 -14.51
CA PRO A 520 -33.55 24.25 -13.95
C PRO A 520 -34.80 24.22 -14.87
N ASP A 521 -34.86 25.07 -15.92
CA ASP A 521 -35.97 25.13 -16.88
C ASP A 521 -35.51 25.78 -18.22
N PRO A 522 -34.58 25.15 -18.97
CA PRO A 522 -33.99 25.72 -20.19
C PRO A 522 -35.02 26.03 -21.27
N ASP A 523 -36.01 25.15 -21.43
CA ASP A 523 -37.06 25.25 -22.45
C ASP A 523 -38.26 26.11 -21.98
N GLY A 524 -38.23 26.64 -20.74
CA GLY A 524 -39.30 27.45 -20.16
C GLY A 524 -40.62 26.71 -19.94
N LEU A 525 -40.62 25.37 -19.95
CA LEU A 525 -41.80 24.51 -19.87
C LEU A 525 -42.34 24.42 -18.45
N VAL A 526 -41.48 24.45 -17.43
CA VAL A 526 -41.89 24.47 -16.01
C VAL A 526 -42.52 25.83 -15.67
N ALA A 527 -41.99 26.92 -16.23
CA ALA A 527 -42.55 28.27 -16.15
C ALA A 527 -43.84 28.45 -16.97
N GLN A 528 -44.09 27.65 -18.00
CA GLN A 528 -45.38 27.57 -18.70
C GLN A 528 -46.42 26.82 -17.86
N ALA A 529 -46.10 25.61 -17.40
CA ALA A 529 -46.98 24.81 -16.54
C ALA A 529 -47.39 25.56 -15.25
N ARG A 530 -46.47 26.32 -14.64
CA ARG A 530 -46.78 27.15 -13.46
C ARG A 530 -47.87 28.20 -13.73
N ARG A 531 -47.87 28.81 -14.92
CA ARG A 531 -48.87 29.80 -15.33
C ARG A 531 -50.22 29.15 -15.65
N ALA A 532 -50.23 27.96 -16.23
CA ALA A 532 -51.46 27.21 -16.49
C ALA A 532 -52.22 26.88 -15.18
N VAL A 533 -51.54 26.30 -14.18
CA VAL A 533 -52.14 25.97 -12.88
C VAL A 533 -52.64 27.22 -12.13
N GLN A 534 -51.99 28.38 -12.33
CA GLN A 534 -52.46 29.66 -11.77
C GLN A 534 -53.71 30.20 -12.49
N GLY A 535 -53.81 30.00 -13.81
CA GLY A 535 -55.00 30.34 -14.59
C GLY A 535 -56.21 29.46 -14.27
N GLU A 536 -56.00 28.16 -14.06
CA GLU A 536 -57.06 27.22 -13.67
C GLU A 536 -57.65 27.57 -12.29
N LYS A 537 -56.79 27.91 -11.31
CA LYS A 537 -57.26 28.34 -9.97
C LYS A 537 -58.07 29.64 -9.98
N THR A 538 -57.78 30.57 -10.89
CA THR A 538 -58.55 31.82 -11.00
C THR A 538 -59.87 31.66 -11.76
N ALA A 539 -60.19 30.46 -12.25
CA ALA A 539 -61.52 30.10 -12.77
C ALA A 539 -62.40 29.39 -11.71
N ASP A 540 -61.78 28.56 -10.85
CA ASP A 540 -62.49 27.75 -9.83
C ASP A 540 -62.92 28.59 -8.60
N GLU A 541 -62.26 29.72 -8.34
CA GLU A 541 -62.61 30.66 -7.27
C GLU A 541 -63.66 31.70 -7.71
N THR A 542 -64.86 31.25 -8.09
CA THR A 542 -66.06 32.11 -8.25
C THR A 542 -67.20 31.70 -7.30
N PRO A 543 -67.38 32.39 -6.15
CA PRO A 543 -68.48 32.12 -5.23
C PRO A 543 -69.84 32.52 -5.79
N ASP A 544 -70.84 31.67 -5.58
CA ASP A 544 -72.25 31.97 -5.84
C ASP A 544 -72.79 33.02 -4.85
N THR A 545 -73.14 34.19 -5.37
CA THR A 545 -74.10 35.12 -4.76
C THR A 545 -74.98 35.74 -5.84
N GLY A 546 -76.15 35.15 -6.10
CA GLY A 546 -77.22 35.87 -6.76
C GLY A 546 -77.96 36.80 -5.80
N GLU A 547 -78.09 38.09 -6.16
CA GLU A 547 -79.41 38.75 -6.21
C GLU A 547 -79.38 40.04 -7.05
N GLU A 548 -80.56 40.60 -7.31
CA GLU A 548 -80.88 41.37 -8.52
C GLU A 548 -80.42 42.84 -8.54
N GLY A 549 -79.95 43.27 -9.73
CA GLY A 549 -80.58 44.40 -10.44
C GLY A 549 -80.20 45.85 -10.08
N ILE A 550 -79.56 46.54 -11.05
CA ILE A 550 -80.08 47.73 -11.76
C ILE A 550 -79.01 48.17 -12.78
N ALA A 551 -79.42 48.69 -13.94
CA ALA A 551 -78.52 49.03 -15.04
C ALA A 551 -78.38 50.56 -15.24
N GLN A 552 -77.16 51.04 -15.52
CA GLN A 552 -76.99 52.22 -16.40
C GLN A 552 -75.59 52.35 -17.04
N GLN A 553 -75.61 52.34 -18.38
CA GLN A 553 -74.84 53.10 -19.38
C GLN A 553 -73.43 53.70 -19.15
N ASP A 554 -72.61 53.42 -20.18
CA ASP A 554 -71.73 54.34 -20.93
C ASP A 554 -70.27 54.63 -20.49
N ARG A 555 -69.55 55.31 -21.40
CA ARG A 555 -68.10 55.26 -21.65
C ARG A 555 -67.27 56.36 -20.94
N PRO A 556 -65.92 56.25 -20.92
CA PRO A 556 -65.04 57.04 -20.03
C PRO A 556 -64.70 58.44 -20.57
N PRO A 557 -63.96 59.23 -19.78
CA PRO A 557 -62.62 59.62 -20.25
C PRO A 557 -61.49 59.51 -19.20
N GLU A 558 -60.29 59.91 -19.63
CA GLU A 558 -59.00 59.93 -18.94
C GLU A 558 -58.83 61.14 -17.95
N PRO A 559 -57.69 61.28 -17.21
CA PRO A 559 -57.63 62.05 -15.97
C PRO A 559 -57.19 63.52 -16.12
N PRO A 560 -57.21 64.30 -15.02
CA PRO A 560 -56.42 65.52 -14.84
C PRO A 560 -55.21 65.33 -13.88
N ASP A 561 -54.25 66.25 -13.99
CA ASP A 561 -53.04 66.40 -13.16
C ASP A 561 -53.06 67.76 -12.43
N GLU A 562 -52.05 68.03 -11.59
CA GLU A 562 -51.69 69.30 -10.91
C GLU A 562 -52.65 69.86 -9.82
N GLY A 563 -52.10 70.64 -8.86
CA GLY A 563 -52.94 71.53 -8.03
C GLY A 563 -52.56 71.92 -6.58
N GLN A 564 -51.31 72.32 -6.28
CA GLN A 564 -50.88 73.37 -5.29
C GLN A 564 -51.54 73.44 -3.85
N VAL A 565 -50.82 73.40 -2.71
CA VAL A 565 -49.87 74.43 -2.14
C VAL A 565 -50.58 75.77 -1.81
N PRO A 566 -50.39 76.49 -0.66
CA PRO A 566 -49.22 76.54 0.26
C PRO A 566 -49.51 76.61 1.81
N GLN A 567 -48.43 76.91 2.56
CA GLN A 567 -48.31 77.46 3.93
C GLN A 567 -48.10 76.46 5.10
N GLY A 568 -47.15 76.67 6.04
CA GLY A 568 -46.03 77.63 6.03
C GLY A 568 -45.64 78.20 7.40
N SER A 569 -44.49 77.79 7.94
CA SER A 569 -43.61 78.56 8.86
C SER A 569 -42.28 77.82 9.07
N GLY A 570 -41.16 78.54 9.01
CA GLY A 570 -39.81 78.03 9.33
C GLY A 570 -39.34 78.47 10.72
N PRO A 571 -38.02 78.54 11.01
CA PRO A 571 -36.89 78.40 10.07
C PRO A 571 -35.79 77.36 10.45
N ASP A 572 -35.06 76.96 9.40
CA ASP A 572 -33.58 76.86 9.27
C ASP A 572 -32.69 77.37 10.44
N PRO A 573 -31.43 76.84 10.63
CA PRO A 573 -30.43 76.90 9.56
C PRO A 573 -29.34 75.80 9.41
N ALA A 574 -28.95 75.61 8.14
CA ALA A 574 -27.56 75.54 7.62
C ALA A 574 -26.66 74.28 7.75
N TRP A 575 -26.11 73.93 6.57
CA TRP A 575 -24.83 73.25 6.25
C TRP A 575 -23.56 73.87 6.92
N PRO A 576 -22.35 73.24 6.84
CA PRO A 576 -21.97 71.83 6.65
C PRO A 576 -20.89 71.38 7.73
N PRO A 577 -20.02 70.35 7.58
CA PRO A 577 -19.44 69.64 8.74
C PRO A 577 -18.10 70.16 9.32
N PRO A 578 -17.91 70.03 10.65
CA PRO A 578 -16.61 69.90 11.35
C PRO A 578 -16.41 68.46 11.91
N MET A 579 -15.23 67.83 11.93
CA MET A 579 -13.89 68.18 12.48
C MET A 579 -13.66 67.90 13.99
N ALA A 580 -12.99 66.75 14.23
CA ALA A 580 -11.66 66.66 14.87
C ALA A 580 -11.49 66.42 16.40
N ARG A 581 -10.27 65.94 16.72
CA ARG A 581 -9.64 65.65 18.03
C ARG A 581 -10.13 64.33 18.67
N GLY A 582 -9.29 63.46 19.23
CA GLY A 582 -7.83 63.50 19.53
C GLY A 582 -7.60 63.11 21.01
N SER A 583 -6.51 62.50 21.46
CA SER A 583 -5.26 61.94 20.90
C SER A 583 -4.71 60.96 21.98
N ALA A 584 -3.48 60.42 22.10
CA ALA A 584 -2.14 60.47 21.49
C ALA A 584 -1.40 59.19 22.04
N ASP A 585 -0.19 58.73 21.71
CA ASP A 585 0.79 58.85 20.61
C ASP A 585 1.79 57.67 20.80
N SER A 586 2.77 57.29 19.97
CA SER A 586 3.35 57.78 18.70
C SER A 586 3.75 56.52 17.87
N GLY A 587 4.72 56.40 16.95
CA GLY A 587 5.74 57.26 16.32
C GLY A 587 7.02 56.46 16.01
N SER A 588 7.90 56.77 15.04
CA SER A 588 7.90 57.55 13.76
C SER A 588 9.32 57.41 13.14
N ALA A 589 9.70 57.54 11.86
CA ALA A 589 9.11 57.65 10.49
C ALA A 589 10.23 57.16 9.50
N GLY A 590 10.16 57.10 8.15
CA GLY A 590 9.22 57.49 7.07
C GLY A 590 9.56 56.66 5.80
N ILE A 591 9.90 57.16 4.59
CA ILE A 591 9.98 58.49 3.94
C ILE A 591 9.77 58.33 2.40
N ARG A 592 9.05 59.30 1.78
CA ARG A 592 9.00 59.86 0.39
C ARG A 592 9.94 59.33 -0.74
N ARG A 593 9.63 59.41 -2.07
CA ARG A 593 8.44 59.81 -2.90
C ARG A 593 8.69 59.50 -4.42
N ASP A 594 7.61 59.23 -5.20
CA ASP A 594 7.30 59.61 -6.63
C ASP A 594 8.34 59.41 -7.79
N PRO A 595 7.95 59.40 -9.10
CA PRO A 595 6.80 58.77 -9.80
C PRO A 595 7.18 58.03 -11.14
N ARG A 596 6.16 57.64 -11.95
CA ARG A 596 6.15 56.99 -13.31
C ARG A 596 6.91 57.78 -14.43
N PRO A 597 7.35 57.20 -15.60
CA PRO A 597 6.55 56.39 -16.56
C PRO A 597 7.28 55.29 -17.43
N GLU A 598 6.60 54.79 -18.48
CA GLU A 598 7.06 53.89 -19.58
C GLU A 598 7.40 54.70 -20.89
N PRO A 599 7.79 54.12 -22.05
CA PRO A 599 8.79 53.09 -22.41
C PRO A 599 9.88 53.66 -23.41
N PRO A 600 10.03 53.30 -24.72
CA PRO A 600 10.34 52.02 -25.42
C PRO A 600 11.56 51.99 -26.41
N GLY A 601 12.15 50.80 -26.65
CA GLY A 601 12.51 50.29 -28.00
C GLY A 601 13.88 50.55 -28.70
N SER A 602 14.63 49.45 -28.99
CA SER A 602 15.67 49.27 -30.07
C SER A 602 16.99 50.08 -29.98
N PRO A 603 18.07 49.86 -30.81
CA PRO A 603 18.29 48.94 -31.96
C PRO A 603 19.67 48.18 -32.06
N SER A 604 19.85 47.41 -33.16
CA SER A 604 21.03 46.99 -34.00
C SER A 604 22.53 47.30 -33.62
N ALA A 605 23.61 46.69 -34.18
CA ALA A 605 23.81 45.97 -35.47
C ALA A 605 25.15 45.15 -35.58
N GLY A 606 25.25 44.23 -36.57
CA GLY A 606 26.49 43.81 -37.27
C GLY A 606 27.24 42.55 -36.77
N ALA A 607 27.89 41.72 -37.60
CA ALA A 607 27.94 41.60 -39.07
C ALA A 607 28.32 40.14 -39.51
N GLY A 608 28.12 39.78 -40.79
CA GLY A 608 28.52 38.48 -41.39
C GLY A 608 29.88 38.52 -42.12
N PRO A 609 30.19 37.62 -43.08
CA PRO A 609 29.38 36.55 -43.71
C PRO A 609 29.99 35.13 -43.48
N GLU A 610 29.88 34.04 -44.28
CA GLU A 610 29.26 33.66 -45.59
C GLU A 610 28.94 32.12 -45.58
N SER A 611 28.01 31.57 -46.40
CA SER A 611 28.18 30.61 -47.54
C SER A 611 29.12 29.37 -47.39
N VAL A 612 28.97 28.21 -48.09
CA VAL A 612 28.15 27.73 -49.23
C VAL A 612 27.55 26.31 -48.94
N ARG A 613 26.49 25.92 -49.67
CA ARG A 613 25.84 24.58 -49.73
C ARG A 613 26.73 23.42 -50.25
N ARG A 614 26.53 22.16 -49.79
CA ARG A 614 26.02 20.98 -50.59
C ARG A 614 26.38 19.58 -50.05
N ASP A 615 25.36 18.74 -49.87
CA ASP A 615 25.34 17.29 -50.23
C ASP A 615 25.38 17.12 -51.78
N PRO A 616 25.64 15.93 -52.42
CA PRO A 616 25.39 14.56 -51.90
C PRO A 616 26.30 13.36 -52.38
N TRP A 617 26.04 12.17 -51.79
CA TRP A 617 25.99 10.81 -52.40
C TRP A 617 27.23 10.08 -53.02
N ALA A 618 27.46 8.86 -52.48
CA ALA A 618 27.45 7.53 -53.16
C ALA A 618 28.65 6.91 -53.95
N GLU A 619 28.85 5.61 -53.63
CA GLU A 619 29.24 4.43 -54.46
C GLU A 619 30.66 4.17 -55.05
N LYS A 620 30.89 2.84 -55.21
CA LYS A 620 32.03 2.07 -55.79
C LYS A 620 33.28 1.95 -54.89
N ALA A 621 33.82 0.76 -54.56
CA ALA A 621 33.88 -0.60 -55.13
C ALA A 621 34.97 -0.85 -56.19
N GLU A 622 36.03 -1.57 -55.81
CA GLU A 622 36.73 -2.56 -56.66
C GLU A 622 37.65 -3.50 -55.84
N ARG A 623 38.29 -4.45 -56.53
CA ARG A 623 39.13 -5.59 -56.09
C ARG A 623 40.24 -5.77 -57.15
N PRO A 624 41.22 -6.68 -57.01
CA PRO A 624 41.94 -7.15 -55.81
C PRO A 624 43.47 -7.00 -56.02
N GLU A 625 44.30 -7.56 -55.13
CA GLU A 625 45.56 -8.18 -55.58
C GLU A 625 45.89 -9.42 -54.72
N SER A 626 47.11 -9.97 -54.80
CA SER A 626 47.41 -11.33 -54.34
C SER A 626 48.90 -11.60 -54.04
N GLY A 627 49.18 -12.74 -53.40
CA GLY A 627 50.53 -13.18 -53.00
C GLY A 627 50.78 -13.02 -51.50
N GLY A 628 51.47 -13.94 -50.81
CA GLY A 628 51.98 -15.23 -51.27
C GLY A 628 52.86 -15.93 -50.22
N SER A 629 53.18 -17.20 -50.48
CA SER A 629 54.25 -18.02 -49.84
C SER A 629 54.06 -18.51 -48.39
N SER A 630 54.00 -19.85 -48.26
CA SER A 630 54.44 -20.66 -47.10
C SER A 630 55.95 -21.04 -47.29
N PRO A 631 56.61 -22.03 -46.62
CA PRO A 631 56.17 -23.11 -45.70
C PRO A 631 57.12 -23.36 -44.49
N SER A 632 57.26 -24.63 -44.07
CA SER A 632 58.15 -25.21 -43.03
C SER A 632 57.78 -24.95 -41.55
N ASP A 633 57.95 -25.88 -40.61
CA ASP A 633 58.09 -27.36 -40.68
C ASP A 633 57.55 -27.96 -39.35
N ALA A 634 56.77 -29.04 -39.38
CA ALA A 634 57.20 -30.44 -39.22
C ALA A 634 57.94 -30.76 -37.90
N GLY A 635 57.31 -31.56 -37.03
CA GLY A 635 57.88 -32.05 -35.77
C GLY A 635 56.91 -32.97 -35.02
N SER A 636 57.14 -34.28 -35.11
CA SER A 636 56.27 -35.32 -34.54
C SER A 636 57.03 -36.22 -33.57
N GLU A 637 56.39 -36.66 -32.48
CA GLU A 637 56.53 -37.97 -31.81
C GLU A 637 55.71 -37.95 -30.49
N ALA A 638 55.47 -39.03 -29.75
CA ALA A 638 55.03 -40.42 -30.06
C ALA A 638 54.95 -41.20 -28.72
N ALA A 639 54.33 -42.39 -28.74
CA ALA A 639 54.12 -43.32 -27.60
C ALA A 639 53.23 -42.76 -26.44
N ALA A 640 52.19 -43.41 -25.94
CA ALA A 640 51.84 -44.82 -25.71
C ALA A 640 52.41 -45.42 -24.40
N GLY A 641 51.50 -45.83 -23.50
CA GLY A 641 51.78 -46.52 -22.25
C GLY A 641 50.51 -47.15 -21.67
N LEU A 642 50.51 -48.48 -21.52
CA LEU A 642 49.37 -49.26 -21.01
C LEU A 642 49.47 -49.44 -19.48
N GLY A 643 48.34 -49.49 -18.77
CA GLY A 643 48.34 -49.65 -17.31
C GLY A 643 46.99 -50.01 -16.70
N ARG A 644 46.63 -51.31 -16.70
CA ARG A 644 45.59 -51.90 -15.84
C ARG A 644 46.17 -53.15 -15.17
N PRO A 645 45.86 -53.38 -13.88
CA PRO A 645 45.21 -54.65 -13.53
C PRO A 645 44.06 -54.50 -12.50
N LEU A 646 43.40 -55.61 -12.20
CA LEU A 646 42.40 -55.77 -11.13
C LEU A 646 43.02 -56.44 -9.89
N VAL A 647 42.30 -56.38 -8.75
CA VAL A 647 42.11 -57.38 -7.67
C VAL A 647 41.53 -56.58 -6.47
N ASP A 648 40.25 -56.65 -6.15
CA ASP A 648 39.52 -57.70 -5.39
C ASP A 648 40.05 -57.93 -3.95
N ARG A 649 39.29 -57.49 -2.92
CA ARG A 649 38.61 -58.42 -1.97
C ARG A 649 37.86 -57.77 -0.80
N SER A 650 36.62 -58.27 -0.60
CA SER A 650 35.86 -58.51 0.66
C SER A 650 36.11 -57.70 1.95
N GLY A 651 35.02 -57.24 2.60
CA GLY A 651 35.05 -56.94 4.05
C GLY A 651 33.80 -56.23 4.62
N ALA A 652 32.82 -57.00 5.13
CA ALA A 652 31.72 -56.50 5.98
C ALA A 652 31.08 -57.67 6.76
N PRO A 653 30.38 -57.44 7.90
CA PRO A 653 30.39 -56.30 8.83
C PRO A 653 31.03 -56.68 10.19
N PRO A 654 30.85 -55.89 11.27
CA PRO A 654 30.24 -56.52 12.46
C PRO A 654 29.30 -55.64 13.32
N GLN A 655 28.35 -56.34 13.93
CA GLN A 655 27.46 -56.04 15.08
C GLN A 655 27.09 -57.43 15.68
N PRO A 656 26.54 -57.59 16.91
CA PRO A 656 26.24 -56.60 17.97
C PRO A 656 26.74 -57.00 19.39
N SER A 657 26.67 -56.07 20.35
CA SER A 657 26.60 -56.31 21.81
C SER A 657 26.56 -54.98 22.59
N SER A 658 25.94 -54.79 23.76
CA SER A 658 24.74 -55.32 24.43
C SER A 658 24.75 -54.72 25.86
N ASP A 659 23.60 -54.21 26.34
CA ASP A 659 23.39 -53.70 27.72
C ASP A 659 24.28 -52.52 28.19
N SER A 660 23.81 -51.57 29.02
CA SER A 660 22.73 -51.67 30.00
C SER A 660 22.00 -50.34 30.25
N THR A 661 20.70 -50.42 30.51
CA THR A 661 19.91 -49.37 31.19
C THR A 661 19.96 -49.56 32.70
N HIS A 662 19.95 -48.49 33.50
CA HIS A 662 19.34 -48.52 34.84
C HIS A 662 18.86 -47.13 35.32
N HIS A 663 17.75 -47.12 36.06
CA HIS A 663 17.26 -45.97 36.82
C HIS A 663 17.89 -45.98 38.23
N GLN A 664 17.84 -44.85 38.96
CA GLN A 664 16.98 -44.77 40.17
C GLN A 664 16.84 -43.37 40.80
N THR A 665 15.72 -43.20 41.50
CA THR A 665 15.24 -42.09 42.33
C THR A 665 15.97 -42.02 43.68
N VAL A 666 15.93 -40.88 44.42
CA VAL A 666 15.52 -40.77 45.85
C VAL A 666 15.56 -39.32 46.41
N PHE A 667 14.78 -39.11 47.47
CA PHE A 667 14.49 -37.90 48.28
C PHE A 667 15.66 -37.10 48.89
N PHE A 668 15.40 -35.84 49.28
CA PHE A 668 15.62 -35.19 50.62
C PHE A 668 15.08 -33.72 50.53
N SER A 669 14.02 -33.29 51.25
CA SER A 669 13.87 -32.83 52.66
C SER A 669 14.04 -31.31 52.90
N GLU A 670 13.24 -30.73 53.81
CA GLU A 670 13.37 -29.33 54.30
C GLU A 670 14.65 -29.08 55.11
N PRO A 671 15.04 -27.81 55.38
CA PRO A 671 14.66 -27.25 56.71
C PRO A 671 14.42 -25.72 56.82
N ARG A 672 13.42 -25.36 57.64
CA ARG A 672 13.30 -24.23 58.62
C ARG A 672 14.23 -22.99 58.53
N GLY A 673 13.63 -21.80 58.34
CA GLY A 673 13.31 -20.86 59.45
C GLY A 673 14.17 -19.62 59.78
N PHE A 674 13.56 -18.42 59.60
CA PHE A 674 13.81 -17.12 60.31
C PHE A 674 15.19 -16.41 60.15
N PRO A 675 15.35 -15.09 60.50
CA PRO A 675 14.37 -14.11 61.02
C PRO A 675 14.24 -12.77 60.23
N LEU A 676 13.30 -11.91 60.66
CA LEU A 676 13.27 -10.44 60.41
C LEU A 676 14.16 -9.69 61.41
N PRO A 677 14.58 -8.43 61.14
CA PRO A 677 14.02 -7.29 61.91
C PRO A 677 13.81 -6.02 61.00
N PRO A 678 13.68 -4.75 61.47
CA PRO A 678 12.35 -4.12 61.50
C PRO A 678 12.28 -2.62 61.07
N ASP A 679 11.12 -2.00 61.33
CA ASP A 679 10.85 -0.57 61.59
C ASP A 679 11.23 0.53 60.57
N LEU A 680 10.22 1.26 60.04
CA LEU A 680 9.76 2.54 60.65
C LEU A 680 8.53 3.18 59.97
N THR A 681 7.50 3.46 60.80
CA THR A 681 6.49 4.55 60.73
C THR A 681 5.90 5.06 59.40
N LEU A 682 4.57 4.91 59.28
CA LEU A 682 3.69 5.92 58.67
C LEU A 682 3.44 7.10 59.64
N PRO A 683 3.14 8.31 59.14
CA PRO A 683 2.32 9.31 59.83
C PRO A 683 0.85 9.24 59.39
N THR A 684 -0.07 9.49 60.32
CA THR A 684 -1.53 9.60 60.08
C THR A 684 -2.05 11.02 60.40
N ASP A 685 -3.34 11.23 60.12
CA ASP A 685 -4.22 12.25 60.73
C ASP A 685 -4.10 13.73 60.28
N THR A 686 -5.19 14.52 60.17
CA THR A 686 -6.62 14.19 59.90
C THR A 686 -7.30 15.27 59.00
N PRO A 687 -8.40 16.00 59.32
CA PRO A 687 -9.55 16.01 58.41
C PRO A 687 -10.03 17.41 57.98
N LEU A 688 -11.08 17.51 57.14
CA LEU A 688 -12.15 18.51 57.27
C LEU A 688 -13.39 18.24 56.39
N SER A 689 -14.52 18.79 56.82
CA SER A 689 -15.93 18.59 56.47
C SER A 689 -16.37 18.75 54.99
N GLY A 690 -17.55 18.16 54.67
CA GLY A 690 -18.41 18.54 53.52
C GLY A 690 -19.33 19.76 53.84
N PRO A 691 -20.55 19.90 53.26
CA PRO A 691 -21.36 18.93 52.51
C PRO A 691 -21.87 19.42 51.14
N GLY A 692 -22.68 18.60 50.45
CA GLY A 692 -23.50 19.03 49.30
C GLY A 692 -24.18 17.85 48.60
N ALA A 693 -25.51 17.77 48.67
CA ALA A 693 -26.29 16.71 48.03
C ALA A 693 -27.38 17.32 47.13
N HIS A 694 -27.52 16.79 45.92
CA HIS A 694 -28.69 17.03 45.06
C HIS A 694 -29.06 15.75 44.30
N GLU A 695 -30.24 15.24 44.63
CA GLU A 695 -31.20 14.49 43.82
C GLU A 695 -30.67 13.71 42.60
N GLU A 696 -30.45 12.40 42.79
CA GLU A 696 -30.55 11.45 41.68
C GLU A 696 -32.03 11.31 41.26
N ASN A 697 -32.33 11.55 39.98
CA ASN A 697 -33.62 11.24 39.36
C ASN A 697 -33.38 10.19 38.25
N PRO A 698 -34.17 9.10 38.13
CA PRO A 698 -33.67 7.86 37.54
C PRO A 698 -33.67 7.88 36.01
N LEU A 699 -32.52 7.54 35.43
CA LEU A 699 -32.36 7.38 33.97
C LEU A 699 -33.05 6.08 33.48
N PRO A 700 -33.74 6.10 32.31
CA PRO A 700 -34.46 4.94 31.79
C PRO A 700 -33.52 3.83 31.27
N PRO A 701 -33.93 2.55 31.34
CA PRO A 701 -33.03 1.39 31.16
C PRO A 701 -32.50 1.26 29.72
N THR A 702 -31.19 1.00 29.60
CA THR A 702 -30.37 1.03 28.37
C THR A 702 -30.33 -0.29 27.59
N VAL A 703 -30.29 -0.24 26.24
CA VAL A 703 -30.08 -1.45 25.40
C VAL A 703 -29.45 -1.15 24.02
N SER A 704 -28.73 -2.12 23.46
CA SER A 704 -28.00 -2.14 22.17
C SER A 704 -28.94 -2.09 20.92
N GLY A 705 -28.49 -1.79 19.69
CA GLY A 705 -27.14 -1.90 19.08
C GLY A 705 -27.18 -1.57 17.56
N PRO A 706 -26.49 -2.27 16.60
CA PRO A 706 -25.63 -3.47 16.66
C PRO A 706 -24.12 -3.28 16.20
N LEU A 707 -23.23 -4.30 16.33
CA LEU A 707 -21.74 -4.27 16.21
C LEU A 707 -20.97 -5.02 15.06
N TRP A 708 -19.94 -4.40 14.45
CA TRP A 708 -18.77 -5.08 13.80
C TRP A 708 -17.72 -5.60 14.83
N ARG A 709 -18.07 -5.60 16.12
CA ARG A 709 -17.14 -5.53 17.27
C ARG A 709 -17.64 -6.42 18.41
N THR A 710 -16.82 -6.68 19.42
CA THR A 710 -17.26 -7.49 20.57
C THR A 710 -18.09 -6.67 21.57
N PRO A 711 -19.26 -7.14 22.02
CA PRO A 711 -19.89 -6.63 23.23
C PRO A 711 -19.22 -7.24 24.47
N SER A 712 -19.24 -6.51 25.58
CA SER A 712 -19.15 -7.09 26.93
C SER A 712 -20.05 -6.34 27.90
N TRP A 713 -20.58 -7.07 28.88
CA TRP A 713 -20.96 -6.55 30.18
C TRP A 713 -20.85 -7.68 31.21
N ALA A 714 -20.59 -7.31 32.46
CA ALA A 714 -20.64 -8.21 33.59
C ALA A 714 -21.76 -7.73 34.53
N SER A 715 -22.67 -8.65 34.88
CA SER A 715 -23.64 -8.56 35.98
C SER A 715 -24.45 -7.26 36.16
N TYR A 716 -25.66 -7.24 35.60
CA TYR A 716 -26.84 -6.70 36.30
C TYR A 716 -27.64 -7.87 36.90
N PRO A 717 -28.31 -7.70 38.07
CA PRO A 717 -29.11 -8.75 38.69
C PRO A 717 -30.44 -8.97 37.94
N PRO A 718 -31.03 -10.18 38.01
CA PRO A 718 -32.36 -10.44 37.46
C PRO A 718 -33.43 -9.64 38.23
N ARG A 719 -34.34 -8.99 37.49
CA ARG A 719 -35.52 -8.29 38.02
C ARG A 719 -36.76 -8.59 37.15
N PRO A 720 -37.97 -8.46 37.71
CA PRO A 720 -39.04 -9.43 37.46
C PRO A 720 -39.80 -9.26 36.15
N VAL A 721 -40.39 -10.37 35.71
CA VAL A 721 -41.33 -10.44 34.58
C VAL A 721 -42.58 -9.63 34.89
N VAL A 722 -43.00 -8.80 33.94
CA VAL A 722 -44.34 -8.21 33.87
C VAL A 722 -45.04 -8.85 32.65
N PRO A 723 -46.26 -9.40 32.78
CA PRO A 723 -46.94 -10.06 31.67
C PRO A 723 -47.43 -9.04 30.62
N PRO A 724 -47.37 -9.35 29.32
CA PRO A 724 -47.82 -8.45 28.27
C PRO A 724 -49.36 -8.38 28.18
N SER A 725 -49.89 -7.17 28.01
CA SER A 725 -51.25 -6.96 27.51
C SER A 725 -51.31 -7.22 25.99
N VAL A 726 -52.50 -7.58 25.48
CA VAL A 726 -52.65 -8.23 24.17
C VAL A 726 -52.57 -7.24 22.99
N GLY A 727 -51.67 -7.50 22.05
CA GLY A 727 -51.55 -6.78 20.78
C GLY A 727 -50.63 -7.48 19.77
N ARG A 728 -51.14 -8.48 19.05
CA ARG A 728 -50.33 -9.36 18.19
C ARG A 728 -50.22 -8.82 16.75
N ARG A 729 -49.04 -8.33 16.32
CA ARG A 729 -48.60 -8.16 14.91
C ARG A 729 -47.17 -7.57 14.81
N PRO A 730 -46.36 -7.92 13.79
CA PRO A 730 -46.23 -9.20 13.11
C PRO A 730 -45.11 -10.06 13.75
N GLU A 731 -44.93 -11.30 13.28
CA GLU A 731 -43.84 -12.18 13.72
C GLU A 731 -42.65 -12.12 12.75
N PRO A 732 -41.40 -12.39 13.19
CA PRO A 732 -40.23 -12.46 12.31
C PRO A 732 -40.26 -13.77 11.52
N GLY A 733 -40.93 -13.71 10.38
CA GLY A 733 -41.12 -14.81 9.44
C GLY A 733 -41.27 -14.31 8.01
N ARG A 734 -40.53 -13.24 7.66
CA ARG A 734 -40.35 -12.81 6.26
C ARG A 734 -39.24 -13.66 5.63
N ASP A 735 -39.37 -13.95 4.34
CA ASP A 735 -38.32 -14.64 3.57
C ASP A 735 -36.97 -13.93 3.72
N GLY A 736 -35.94 -14.68 4.10
CA GLY A 736 -34.56 -14.20 4.21
C GLY A 736 -34.08 -13.76 5.60
N ASP A 737 -34.95 -13.72 6.62
CA ASP A 737 -34.50 -13.57 8.01
C ASP A 737 -33.95 -14.91 8.54
N VAL A 738 -32.80 -14.88 9.23
CA VAL A 738 -32.04 -16.08 9.60
C VAL A 738 -31.92 -16.20 11.12
N ARG A 739 -32.32 -17.31 11.73
CA ARG A 739 -32.13 -17.54 13.18
C ARG A 739 -30.67 -17.92 13.46
N VAL A 740 -30.03 -17.24 14.42
CA VAL A 740 -28.61 -17.47 14.79
C VAL A 740 -28.40 -17.86 16.27
N SER A 741 -29.44 -17.82 17.10
CA SER A 741 -29.44 -18.49 18.40
C SER A 741 -30.86 -18.91 18.81
N GLU A 742 -30.96 -20.14 19.33
CA GLU A 742 -32.16 -20.67 20.01
C GLU A 742 -31.98 -20.74 21.54
N GLU A 743 -30.78 -20.48 22.07
CA GLU A 743 -30.52 -20.47 23.50
C GLU A 743 -30.69 -19.05 24.09
N PRO A 744 -31.43 -18.87 25.21
CA PRO A 744 -31.44 -17.63 26.00
C PRO A 744 -30.08 -17.24 26.61
N GLY A 745 -29.05 -18.08 26.43
CA GLY A 745 -27.70 -17.89 26.95
C GLY A 745 -26.75 -17.10 26.06
N ALA A 746 -27.15 -16.65 24.86
CA ALA A 746 -26.26 -15.89 23.97
C ALA A 746 -25.90 -14.50 24.55
N ARG A 747 -24.60 -14.25 24.78
CA ARG A 747 -24.08 -13.03 25.44
C ARG A 747 -23.22 -12.15 24.54
N SER A 748 -22.62 -12.71 23.50
CA SER A 748 -21.63 -12.01 22.68
C SER A 748 -21.79 -12.35 21.20
N PHE A 749 -21.58 -11.37 20.33
CA PHE A 749 -21.74 -11.49 18.89
C PHE A 749 -20.62 -10.73 18.17
N GLY A 750 -20.30 -11.14 16.94
CA GLY A 750 -19.38 -10.42 16.05
C GLY A 750 -19.24 -11.09 14.69
N PHE A 751 -18.79 -10.38 13.66
CA PHE A 751 -18.66 -10.90 12.29
C PHE A 751 -17.20 -11.00 11.83
N SER A 752 -16.94 -11.80 10.80
CA SER A 752 -15.70 -11.72 10.01
C SER A 752 -15.76 -10.50 9.07
N ARG A 753 -14.61 -9.86 8.79
CA ARG A 753 -14.56 -8.60 8.00
C ARG A 753 -14.97 -8.79 6.53
N ASP A 754 -14.76 -9.97 5.97
CA ASP A 754 -15.32 -10.38 4.67
C ASP A 754 -16.85 -10.46 4.64
N GLY A 755 -17.50 -10.27 5.80
CA GLY A 755 -18.93 -10.31 5.99
C GLY A 755 -19.56 -11.69 5.80
N SER A 756 -18.78 -12.77 5.75
CA SER A 756 -19.25 -14.12 5.41
C SER A 756 -19.72 -14.97 6.60
N ARG A 757 -19.31 -14.63 7.83
CA ARG A 757 -19.58 -15.42 9.05
C ARG A 757 -19.94 -14.55 10.24
N VAL A 758 -20.79 -15.09 11.10
CA VAL A 758 -21.13 -14.56 12.43
C VAL A 758 -20.62 -15.52 13.50
N ALA A 759 -20.15 -14.99 14.63
CA ALA A 759 -19.82 -15.73 15.83
C ALA A 759 -20.80 -15.38 16.97
N VAL A 760 -21.15 -16.38 17.77
CA VAL A 760 -22.04 -16.26 18.93
C VAL A 760 -21.34 -16.86 20.16
N GLY A 761 -21.19 -16.10 21.24
CA GLY A 761 -20.62 -16.55 22.51
C GLY A 761 -21.69 -16.72 23.58
N TYR A 762 -21.69 -17.85 24.29
CA TYR A 762 -22.77 -18.26 25.20
C TYR A 762 -22.36 -18.24 26.69
N GLN A 763 -23.35 -18.13 27.56
CA GLN A 763 -23.20 -18.22 29.02
C GLN A 763 -22.71 -19.61 29.49
N SER A 764 -22.87 -20.64 28.67
CA SER A 764 -22.42 -22.02 28.90
C SER A 764 -20.91 -22.24 28.68
N GLY A 765 -20.17 -21.24 28.22
CA GLY A 765 -18.76 -21.40 27.81
C GLY A 765 -18.59 -21.99 26.40
N ARG A 766 -19.69 -22.19 25.67
CA ARG A 766 -19.75 -22.45 24.23
C ARG A 766 -19.53 -21.16 23.43
N ALA A 767 -18.96 -21.28 22.24
CA ALA A 767 -19.08 -20.30 21.17
C ALA A 767 -19.31 -21.03 19.83
N ASP A 768 -20.25 -20.54 19.03
CA ASP A 768 -20.50 -21.03 17.68
C ASP A 768 -20.00 -20.02 16.64
N VAL A 769 -19.71 -20.51 15.45
CA VAL A 769 -19.50 -19.72 14.23
C VAL A 769 -20.46 -20.24 13.18
N LEU A 770 -21.26 -19.36 12.59
CA LEU A 770 -22.28 -19.65 11.59
C LEU A 770 -22.00 -18.89 10.29
N ASP A 771 -22.52 -19.38 9.17
CA ASP A 771 -22.57 -18.62 7.92
C ASP A 771 -23.75 -17.62 7.91
N LEU A 772 -23.87 -16.83 6.84
CA LEU A 772 -24.98 -15.88 6.66
C LEU A 772 -26.36 -16.53 6.41
N GLY A 773 -26.41 -17.85 6.21
CA GLY A 773 -27.64 -18.65 6.10
C GLY A 773 -28.06 -19.30 7.42
N GLY A 774 -27.25 -19.18 8.48
CA GLY A 774 -27.53 -19.74 9.80
C GLY A 774 -27.00 -21.16 10.02
N HIS A 775 -26.22 -21.71 9.08
CA HIS A 775 -25.59 -23.01 9.27
C HIS A 775 -24.40 -22.88 10.22
N VAL A 776 -24.37 -23.69 11.28
CA VAL A 776 -23.22 -23.74 12.20
C VAL A 776 -22.02 -24.37 11.49
N VAL A 777 -21.01 -23.54 11.21
CA VAL A 777 -19.72 -23.91 10.59
C VAL A 777 -18.77 -24.52 11.63
N ALA A 778 -18.85 -24.08 12.89
CA ALA A 778 -18.12 -24.67 14.01
C ALA A 778 -18.80 -24.41 15.36
N THR A 779 -18.69 -25.37 16.28
CA THR A 779 -18.99 -25.20 17.71
C THR A 779 -17.71 -25.43 18.50
N LEU A 780 -17.40 -24.50 19.41
CA LEU A 780 -16.15 -24.42 20.15
C LEU A 780 -16.48 -24.28 21.64
N SER A 781 -16.06 -25.23 22.48
CA SER A 781 -16.48 -25.28 23.89
C SER A 781 -15.30 -25.21 24.86
N HIS A 782 -15.41 -24.34 25.85
CA HIS A 782 -14.43 -24.25 26.94
C HIS A 782 -14.56 -25.44 27.91
N THR A 783 -13.48 -26.18 28.11
CA THR A 783 -13.39 -27.13 29.23
C THR A 783 -13.31 -26.35 30.55
N PRO A 784 -14.23 -26.57 31.51
CA PRO A 784 -14.26 -25.80 32.76
C PRO A 784 -13.01 -26.07 33.60
N THR A 785 -12.37 -25.00 34.07
CA THR A 785 -11.09 -25.11 34.80
C THR A 785 -11.25 -25.72 36.19
N ARG A 786 -10.15 -26.23 36.76
CA ARG A 786 -10.14 -26.82 38.12
C ARG A 786 -10.60 -25.83 39.20
N ALA A 787 -10.42 -24.51 38.98
CA ALA A 787 -10.93 -23.46 39.86
C ALA A 787 -12.45 -23.31 39.79
N ALA A 788 -13.05 -23.34 38.59
CA ALA A 788 -14.51 -23.27 38.41
C ALA A 788 -15.24 -24.43 39.11
N ARG A 789 -14.66 -25.65 39.05
CA ARG A 789 -15.18 -26.82 39.79
C ARG A 789 -15.11 -26.70 41.31
N LEU A 790 -14.18 -25.90 41.85
CA LEU A 790 -14.01 -25.72 43.30
C LEU A 790 -14.84 -24.57 43.89
N LEU A 791 -15.30 -23.62 43.05
CA LEU A 791 -16.03 -22.42 43.48
C LEU A 791 -17.56 -22.50 43.35
N GLY A 792 -18.11 -23.70 43.10
CA GLY A 792 -19.55 -23.94 43.24
C GLY A 792 -20.46 -23.19 42.26
N GLY A 793 -20.06 -23.05 40.99
CA GLY A 793 -20.98 -22.77 39.88
C GLY A 793 -21.80 -21.47 39.99
N ARG A 794 -21.21 -20.34 40.39
CA ARG A 794 -21.88 -19.04 40.36
C ARG A 794 -22.09 -18.56 38.92
N GLN A 795 -23.18 -17.82 38.68
CA GLN A 795 -23.43 -17.16 37.38
C GLN A 795 -22.22 -16.30 36.96
N GLY A 796 -21.58 -16.63 35.85
CA GLY A 796 -20.43 -15.87 35.33
C GLY A 796 -19.54 -16.61 34.33
N ASP A 797 -19.56 -17.95 34.28
CA ASP A 797 -18.59 -18.80 33.57
C ASP A 797 -18.72 -18.83 32.02
N GLY A 798 -19.27 -17.76 31.43
CA GLY A 798 -19.59 -17.66 30.01
C GLY A 798 -18.52 -16.98 29.17
N VAL A 799 -18.67 -17.06 27.85
CA VAL A 799 -17.85 -16.30 26.90
C VAL A 799 -18.23 -14.82 26.96
N THR A 800 -17.27 -13.96 27.33
CA THR A 800 -17.52 -12.51 27.55
C THR A 800 -17.34 -11.66 26.29
N CYS A 801 -16.53 -12.12 25.34
CA CYS A 801 -16.24 -11.47 24.05
C CYS A 801 -15.94 -12.53 22.97
N VAL A 802 -16.39 -12.31 21.73
CA VAL A 802 -16.05 -13.13 20.53
C VAL A 802 -15.64 -12.25 19.35
N ALA A 803 -14.51 -12.54 18.69
CA ALA A 803 -14.06 -11.83 17.48
C ALA A 803 -13.45 -12.79 16.45
N LEU A 804 -13.88 -12.69 15.19
CA LEU A 804 -13.34 -13.47 14.08
C LEU A 804 -12.12 -12.77 13.44
N THR A 805 -11.22 -13.53 12.83
CA THR A 805 -10.25 -12.96 11.88
C THR A 805 -10.96 -12.42 10.63
N PRO A 806 -10.32 -11.53 9.84
CA PRO A 806 -10.95 -10.91 8.67
C PRO A 806 -11.58 -11.90 7.68
N ASN A 807 -10.93 -13.05 7.50
CA ASN A 807 -11.33 -14.17 6.63
C ASN A 807 -12.18 -15.27 7.33
N GLY A 808 -12.64 -15.01 8.56
CA GLY A 808 -13.46 -15.96 9.34
C GLY A 808 -12.79 -17.30 9.70
N ALA A 809 -11.49 -17.46 9.46
CA ALA A 809 -10.76 -18.73 9.62
C ALA A 809 -10.34 -19.05 11.06
N GLN A 810 -10.21 -18.03 11.91
CA GLN A 810 -9.96 -18.18 13.34
C GLN A 810 -10.96 -17.36 14.16
N LEU A 811 -11.26 -17.84 15.36
CA LEU A 811 -12.08 -17.15 16.36
C LEU A 811 -11.25 -16.86 17.61
N ALA A 812 -11.27 -15.63 18.10
CA ALA A 812 -10.85 -15.29 19.46
C ALA A 812 -12.08 -15.31 20.39
N THR A 813 -11.96 -15.95 21.56
CA THR A 813 -12.98 -15.91 22.62
C THR A 813 -12.33 -15.51 23.95
N ALA A 814 -13.09 -14.84 24.83
CA ALA A 814 -12.64 -14.51 26.20
C ALA A 814 -13.49 -15.15 27.30
N GLN A 815 -12.82 -15.59 28.37
CA GLN A 815 -13.43 -16.16 29.59
C GLN A 815 -12.50 -15.90 30.79
N TYR A 816 -12.97 -15.15 31.79
CA TYR A 816 -12.23 -14.83 33.04
C TYR A 816 -10.79 -14.31 32.83
N GLY A 817 -10.57 -13.35 31.93
CA GLY A 817 -9.24 -12.84 31.55
C GLY A 817 -8.38 -13.82 30.72
N THR A 818 -8.88 -15.02 30.42
CA THR A 818 -8.27 -15.92 29.42
C THR A 818 -8.78 -15.53 28.04
N VAL A 819 -7.89 -15.31 27.08
CA VAL A 819 -8.22 -15.29 25.64
C VAL A 819 -7.79 -16.62 25.04
N ARG A 820 -8.63 -17.20 24.20
CA ARG A 820 -8.31 -18.38 23.38
C ARG A 820 -8.51 -18.07 21.91
N ILE A 821 -7.58 -18.52 21.09
CA ILE A 821 -7.64 -18.42 19.64
C ILE A 821 -7.88 -19.82 19.09
N TRP A 822 -8.92 -19.98 18.27
CA TRP A 822 -9.40 -21.25 17.75
C TRP A 822 -9.29 -21.28 16.23
N SER A 823 -9.00 -22.43 15.64
CA SER A 823 -9.23 -22.66 14.21
C SER A 823 -10.69 -23.01 14.01
N VAL A 824 -11.43 -22.20 13.24
CA VAL A 824 -12.84 -22.48 12.93
C VAL A 824 -12.95 -23.79 12.13
N THR A 825 -12.14 -23.94 11.08
CA THR A 825 -12.16 -25.12 10.20
C THR A 825 -11.71 -26.43 10.88
N ARG A 826 -10.87 -26.37 11.92
CA ARG A 826 -10.34 -27.57 12.61
C ARG A 826 -11.01 -27.85 13.96
N GLY A 827 -11.78 -26.92 14.52
CA GLY A 827 -12.40 -27.08 15.84
C GLY A 827 -11.44 -27.07 17.04
N VAL A 828 -10.16 -26.73 16.86
CA VAL A 828 -9.11 -26.83 17.90
C VAL A 828 -8.62 -25.47 18.39
N GLU A 829 -8.21 -25.42 19.66
CA GLU A 829 -7.47 -24.29 20.24
C GLU A 829 -6.06 -24.23 19.61
N LEU A 830 -5.66 -23.04 19.13
CA LEU A 830 -4.36 -22.75 18.53
C LEU A 830 -3.43 -22.02 19.50
N ARG A 831 -3.98 -21.17 20.37
CA ARG A 831 -3.26 -20.35 21.36
C ARG A 831 -4.15 -20.08 22.57
N GLN A 832 -3.56 -20.05 23.76
CA GLN A 832 -4.16 -19.48 24.97
C GLN A 832 -3.32 -18.30 25.47
N MET A 833 -3.99 -17.25 25.97
CA MET A 833 -3.37 -16.07 26.54
C MET A 833 -4.02 -15.79 27.91
N ARG A 834 -3.22 -15.51 28.94
CA ARG A 834 -3.71 -15.07 30.26
C ARG A 834 -3.45 -13.57 30.42
N LEU A 835 -4.50 -12.78 30.54
CA LEU A 835 -4.44 -11.36 30.88
C LEU A 835 -4.71 -11.17 32.39
N PRO A 836 -4.28 -10.04 32.99
CA PRO A 836 -4.48 -9.81 34.44
C PRO A 836 -5.95 -9.58 34.80
N ASP A 837 -6.70 -8.95 33.90
CA ASP A 837 -8.09 -8.54 34.09
C ASP A 837 -8.99 -9.09 32.96
N ASP A 838 -10.30 -9.05 33.17
CA ASP A 838 -11.29 -9.50 32.19
C ASP A 838 -11.29 -8.67 30.90
N VAL A 839 -11.37 -9.34 29.74
CA VAL A 839 -11.51 -8.67 28.45
C VAL A 839 -12.92 -8.09 28.32
N CYS A 840 -12.98 -6.80 28.00
CA CYS A 840 -14.20 -6.04 27.80
C CYS A 840 -14.41 -5.56 26.35
N ALA A 841 -13.36 -5.55 25.52
CA ALA A 841 -13.50 -5.49 24.06
C ALA A 841 -12.29 -6.15 23.38
N MET A 842 -12.46 -6.70 22.17
CA MET A 842 -11.34 -7.16 21.34
C MET A 842 -11.60 -6.99 19.84
N GLY A 843 -10.57 -7.23 19.03
CA GLY A 843 -10.71 -7.33 17.57
C GLY A 843 -9.37 -7.54 16.86
N PHE A 844 -9.40 -8.24 15.72
CA PHE A 844 -8.26 -8.39 14.82
C PHE A 844 -8.14 -7.20 13.86
N SER A 845 -6.91 -6.86 13.45
CA SER A 845 -6.67 -5.87 12.40
C SER A 845 -7.20 -6.36 11.04
N PRO A 846 -7.45 -5.48 10.05
CA PRO A 846 -8.04 -5.83 8.76
C PRO A 846 -7.27 -6.87 7.94
N LEU A 847 -5.96 -7.00 8.19
CA LEU A 847 -5.05 -7.97 7.58
C LEU A 847 -4.75 -9.16 8.51
N GLY A 848 -5.47 -9.29 9.64
CA GLY A 848 -5.39 -10.41 10.59
C GLY A 848 -4.13 -10.46 11.46
N HIS A 849 -3.03 -9.83 11.05
CA HIS A 849 -1.70 -9.99 11.65
C HIS A 849 -1.53 -9.36 13.05
N LYS A 850 -2.43 -8.45 13.48
CA LYS A 850 -2.49 -7.95 14.87
C LYS A 850 -3.85 -8.24 15.49
N ALA A 851 -3.90 -8.30 16.81
CA ALA A 851 -5.12 -8.23 17.60
C ALA A 851 -4.97 -7.26 18.77
N VAL A 852 -6.08 -6.66 19.20
CA VAL A 852 -6.18 -5.85 20.41
C VAL A 852 -7.16 -6.52 21.38
N PHE A 853 -6.79 -6.60 22.66
CA PHE A 853 -7.62 -7.07 23.76
C PHE A 853 -7.68 -6.00 24.85
N VAL A 854 -8.80 -5.28 24.95
CA VAL A 854 -9.02 -4.25 25.98
C VAL A 854 -9.64 -4.88 27.22
N THR A 855 -9.08 -4.61 28.40
CA THR A 855 -9.57 -5.14 29.67
C THR A 855 -10.44 -4.17 30.46
N THR A 856 -11.15 -4.67 31.46
CA THR A 856 -11.96 -3.88 32.40
C THR A 856 -11.14 -2.80 33.12
N ALA A 857 -9.86 -3.05 33.40
CA ALA A 857 -8.90 -2.10 33.97
C ALA A 857 -8.30 -1.13 32.93
N ALA A 858 -9.12 -0.65 31.99
CA ALA A 858 -8.81 0.38 30.99
C ALA A 858 -7.44 0.19 30.28
N SER A 859 -7.09 -1.06 29.95
CA SER A 859 -5.79 -1.42 29.38
C SER A 859 -5.97 -2.21 28.08
N ALA A 860 -5.34 -1.78 26.99
CA ALA A 860 -5.30 -2.53 25.73
C ALA A 860 -4.03 -3.39 25.67
N TYR A 861 -4.18 -4.67 25.32
CA TYR A 861 -3.07 -5.56 25.00
C TYR A 861 -3.02 -5.77 23.48
N ILE A 862 -1.97 -5.24 22.85
CA ILE A 862 -1.69 -5.39 21.42
C ILE A 862 -0.85 -6.67 21.25
N TRP A 863 -1.28 -7.59 20.41
CA TRP A 863 -0.58 -8.84 20.11
C TRP A 863 -0.36 -8.98 18.60
N ASP A 864 0.82 -9.42 18.18
CA ASP A 864 1.08 -9.88 16.83
C ASP A 864 0.72 -11.37 16.74
N THR A 865 -0.13 -11.75 15.80
CA THR A 865 -0.71 -13.10 15.77
C THR A 865 0.29 -14.19 15.38
N GLY A 866 1.39 -13.84 14.69
CA GLY A 866 2.48 -14.77 14.39
C GLY A 866 3.31 -15.07 15.65
N GLU A 867 3.51 -14.06 16.49
CA GLU A 867 4.34 -14.12 17.70
C GLU A 867 3.73 -14.98 18.83
N PRO A 868 4.55 -15.50 19.76
CA PRO A 868 4.07 -16.10 21.00
C PRO A 868 3.28 -15.09 21.85
N ALA A 869 2.15 -15.54 22.42
CA ALA A 869 1.23 -14.74 23.23
C ALA A 869 1.87 -13.98 24.43
N ALA A 870 3.08 -14.36 24.84
CA ALA A 870 3.88 -13.67 25.85
C ALA A 870 4.34 -12.27 25.40
N ARG A 871 4.66 -12.07 24.11
CA ARG A 871 5.25 -10.82 23.55
C ARG A 871 4.24 -9.70 23.29
N ARG A 872 3.05 -9.75 23.91
CA ARG A 872 2.00 -8.72 23.77
C ARG A 872 2.41 -7.41 24.47
N ARG A 873 2.19 -6.26 23.82
CA ARG A 873 2.45 -4.92 24.38
C ARG A 873 1.23 -4.41 25.13
N ARG A 874 1.40 -3.85 26.33
CA ARG A 874 0.32 -3.16 27.08
C ARG A 874 0.32 -1.68 26.71
N LEU A 875 -0.88 -1.15 26.50
CA LEU A 875 -1.23 0.26 26.39
C LEU A 875 -2.29 0.59 27.45
N ARG A 876 -2.27 1.83 27.95
CA ARG A 876 -3.22 2.36 28.93
C ARG A 876 -4.18 3.33 28.24
N LEU A 877 -5.48 3.18 28.49
CA LEU A 877 -6.54 3.98 27.86
C LEU A 877 -7.17 5.03 28.82
N ASP A 878 -6.81 4.95 30.10
CA ASP A 878 -7.31 5.70 31.27
C ASP A 878 -8.80 5.52 31.61
N VAL A 879 -9.66 5.32 30.62
CA VAL A 879 -11.10 5.06 30.80
C VAL A 879 -11.45 3.76 30.07
N ARG A 880 -12.28 2.91 30.68
CA ARG A 880 -12.79 1.70 30.03
C ARG A 880 -13.68 2.09 28.85
N PRO A 881 -13.34 1.74 27.60
CA PRO A 881 -14.23 1.97 26.47
C PRO A 881 -15.35 0.94 26.47
N TYR A 882 -16.48 1.31 25.86
CA TYR A 882 -17.55 0.37 25.52
C TYR A 882 -17.19 -0.44 24.27
N ARG A 883 -16.43 0.15 23.33
CA ARG A 883 -16.22 -0.33 21.95
C ARG A 883 -14.84 0.01 21.41
N LEU A 884 -14.39 -0.74 20.42
CA LEU A 884 -13.25 -0.41 19.57
C LEU A 884 -13.56 -0.72 18.10
N ALA A 885 -12.91 -0.01 17.16
CA ALA A 885 -12.92 -0.32 15.73
C ALA A 885 -11.53 -0.09 15.14
N TRP A 886 -11.09 -0.95 14.23
CA TRP A 886 -9.81 -0.78 13.53
C TRP A 886 -9.94 0.13 12.31
N SER A 887 -8.95 1.00 12.13
CA SER A 887 -8.71 1.64 10.83
C SER A 887 -8.31 0.60 9.78
N ALA A 888 -8.62 0.87 8.50
CA ALA A 888 -8.36 -0.06 7.40
C ALA A 888 -6.86 -0.36 7.19
N ASP A 889 -5.99 0.58 7.51
CA ASP A 889 -4.52 0.40 7.51
C ASP A 889 -4.03 -0.62 8.56
N GLY A 890 -4.82 -0.91 9.59
CA GLY A 890 -4.46 -1.84 10.67
C GLY A 890 -3.42 -1.30 11.65
N LEU A 891 -3.14 0.01 11.62
CA LEU A 891 -2.10 0.69 12.39
C LEU A 891 -2.69 1.66 13.43
N ARG A 892 -3.99 1.97 13.32
CA ARG A 892 -4.76 2.68 14.36
C ARG A 892 -6.01 1.92 14.77
N PHE A 893 -6.48 2.14 16.00
CA PHE A 893 -7.82 1.74 16.44
C PHE A 893 -8.53 2.90 17.14
N ALA A 894 -9.79 3.11 16.78
CA ALA A 894 -10.68 3.99 17.51
C ALA A 894 -11.26 3.26 18.74
N THR A 895 -11.49 3.97 19.83
CA THR A 895 -12.27 3.50 20.99
C THR A 895 -13.38 4.48 21.32
N ALA A 896 -14.56 4.00 21.66
CA ALA A 896 -15.67 4.82 22.16
C ALA A 896 -16.00 4.45 23.62
N GLY A 897 -16.33 5.44 24.44
CA GLY A 897 -16.64 5.27 25.86
C GLY A 897 -17.28 6.51 26.50
N PRO A 898 -17.40 6.54 27.83
CA PRO A 898 -18.04 7.64 28.56
C PRO A 898 -17.26 8.96 28.52
N ALA A 899 -15.97 8.93 28.12
CA ALA A 899 -15.12 10.12 28.00
C ALA A 899 -15.11 10.74 26.59
N GLY A 900 -15.79 10.12 25.62
CA GLY A 900 -15.75 10.49 24.20
C GLY A 900 -15.29 9.33 23.31
N ALA A 901 -14.80 9.65 22.12
CA ALA A 901 -14.06 8.71 21.27
C ALA A 901 -12.61 9.17 21.03
N ARG A 902 -11.67 8.22 20.99
CA ARG A 902 -10.23 8.45 20.80
C ARG A 902 -9.66 7.54 19.72
N VAL A 903 -8.71 8.03 18.91
CA VAL A 903 -8.06 7.25 17.83
C VAL A 903 -6.59 7.00 18.17
N TRP A 904 -6.29 5.79 18.62
CA TRP A 904 -4.99 5.34 19.13
C TRP A 904 -4.10 4.79 18.02
N SER A 905 -2.81 5.11 18.06
CA SER A 905 -1.78 4.45 17.26
C SER A 905 -1.36 3.13 17.93
N ILE A 906 -1.36 2.01 17.19
CA ILE A 906 -0.73 0.78 17.69
C ILE A 906 0.80 0.80 17.58
N VAL A 907 1.38 1.84 16.99
CA VAL A 907 2.83 2.05 16.87
C VAL A 907 3.36 2.83 18.06
N THR A 908 2.98 4.09 18.25
CA THR A 908 3.47 4.89 19.40
C THR A 908 2.79 4.47 20.71
N GLY A 909 1.48 4.25 20.66
CA GLY A 909 0.61 4.02 21.82
C GLY A 909 -0.29 5.21 22.14
N ASP A 910 0.00 6.40 21.61
CA ASP A 910 -0.75 7.62 21.91
C ASP A 910 -2.06 7.70 21.12
N PHE A 911 -3.01 8.53 21.58
CA PHE A 911 -4.15 8.92 20.77
C PHE A 911 -3.86 10.17 19.93
N SER A 912 -4.08 10.05 18.63
CA SER A 912 -3.88 11.10 17.62
C SER A 912 -5.07 12.05 17.49
N LEU A 913 -6.23 11.66 18.01
CA LEU A 913 -7.48 12.41 17.96
C LEU A 913 -8.37 12.05 19.17
N GLU A 914 -9.05 13.04 19.73
CA GLU A 914 -10.13 12.89 20.72
C GLU A 914 -11.33 13.74 20.29
N VAL A 915 -12.51 13.15 20.22
CA VAL A 915 -13.77 13.81 19.81
C VAL A 915 -14.88 13.52 20.81
N ALA A 916 -15.85 14.44 20.91
CA ALA A 916 -16.94 14.38 21.89
C ALA A 916 -16.42 14.20 23.35
N ARG A 917 -15.33 14.91 23.69
CA ARG A 917 -14.71 14.88 25.03
C ARG A 917 -15.76 15.14 26.11
N ASN A 918 -15.75 14.33 27.16
CA ASN A 918 -16.70 14.36 28.28
C ASN A 918 -18.17 14.08 27.89
N SER A 919 -18.43 13.54 26.70
CA SER A 919 -19.74 13.04 26.27
C SER A 919 -19.68 11.54 26.01
N ALA A 920 -20.77 10.82 26.32
CA ALA A 920 -20.84 9.38 26.15
C ALA A 920 -20.99 9.02 24.67
N VAL A 921 -19.90 8.55 24.05
CA VAL A 921 -19.97 7.94 22.71
C VAL A 921 -20.22 6.44 22.89
N LEU A 922 -21.34 5.97 22.34
CA LEU A 922 -21.76 4.57 22.48
C LEU A 922 -21.01 3.66 21.49
N ASP A 923 -20.55 4.21 20.37
CA ASP A 923 -19.86 3.49 19.30
C ASP A 923 -19.01 4.38 18.41
N VAL A 924 -18.01 3.80 17.76
CA VAL A 924 -17.15 4.50 16.78
C VAL A 924 -16.74 3.58 15.64
N ASP A 925 -16.88 3.98 14.38
CA ASP A 925 -16.35 3.23 13.23
C ASP A 925 -15.38 4.07 12.39
N VAL A 926 -14.45 3.41 11.70
CA VAL A 926 -13.45 4.04 10.84
C VAL A 926 -13.69 3.63 9.39
N SER A 927 -13.89 4.63 8.53
CA SER A 927 -14.11 4.41 7.09
C SER A 927 -12.99 3.60 6.40
N PRO A 928 -13.26 2.92 5.27
CA PRO A 928 -12.32 2.06 4.55
C PRO A 928 -11.00 2.71 4.11
N TYR A 929 -10.93 4.05 4.07
CA TYR A 929 -9.72 4.80 3.71
C TYR A 929 -9.15 5.63 4.88
N GLY A 930 -9.67 5.44 6.11
CA GLY A 930 -9.16 6.10 7.31
C GLY A 930 -9.33 7.63 7.37
N ALA A 931 -10.11 8.22 6.46
CA ALA A 931 -10.33 9.66 6.32
C ALA A 931 -11.59 10.19 7.04
N ARG A 932 -12.52 9.30 7.37
CA ARG A 932 -13.77 9.57 8.11
C ARG A 932 -13.93 8.65 9.31
N LEU A 933 -14.47 9.22 10.38
CA LEU A 933 -14.77 8.58 11.66
C LEU A 933 -16.27 8.75 11.93
N ALA A 934 -17.03 7.66 12.04
CA ALA A 934 -18.43 7.71 12.46
C ALA A 934 -18.52 7.51 13.98
N ILE A 935 -19.37 8.25 14.68
CA ILE A 935 -19.66 8.03 16.11
C ILE A 935 -21.17 7.98 16.38
N ALA A 936 -21.58 7.09 17.28
CA ALA A 936 -22.93 7.07 17.85
C ALA A 936 -22.98 8.00 19.08
N HIS A 937 -23.54 9.19 18.93
CA HIS A 937 -23.56 10.23 19.96
C HIS A 937 -24.91 10.27 20.72
N GLY A 938 -25.36 9.09 21.17
CA GLY A 938 -26.53 8.93 22.03
C GLY A 938 -27.79 9.58 21.45
N THR A 939 -28.28 10.62 22.12
CA THR A 939 -29.48 11.39 21.74
C THR A 939 -29.35 12.19 20.45
N ASP A 940 -28.13 12.52 20.03
CA ASP A 940 -27.88 13.47 18.93
C ASP A 940 -27.80 12.79 17.55
N GLY A 941 -28.06 11.49 17.50
CA GLY A 941 -27.91 10.67 16.30
C GLY A 941 -26.47 10.21 16.04
N ALA A 942 -26.17 9.91 14.78
CA ALA A 942 -24.82 9.58 14.34
C ALA A 942 -24.13 10.83 13.77
N ARG A 943 -22.85 10.99 14.06
CA ARG A 943 -22.00 12.06 13.50
C ARG A 943 -20.86 11.42 12.72
N VAL A 944 -20.60 11.89 11.50
CA VAL A 944 -19.40 11.56 10.73
C VAL A 944 -18.46 12.76 10.77
N LEU A 945 -17.24 12.51 11.22
CA LEU A 945 -16.20 13.51 11.40
C LEU A 945 -15.01 13.20 10.49
N ASP A 946 -14.20 14.21 10.22
CA ASP A 946 -12.91 14.04 9.58
C ASP A 946 -11.93 13.38 10.56
N ALA A 947 -11.35 12.24 10.17
CA ALA A 947 -10.58 11.38 11.07
C ALA A 947 -9.16 11.91 11.38
N ARG A 948 -8.79 13.10 10.87
CA ARG A 948 -7.51 13.78 11.17
C ARG A 948 -7.74 15.02 12.03
N SER A 949 -8.77 15.80 11.73
CA SER A 949 -9.05 17.09 12.39
C SER A 949 -10.13 17.03 13.47
N GLY A 950 -10.95 15.98 13.50
CA GLY A 950 -12.07 15.87 14.43
C GLY A 950 -13.26 16.77 14.11
N VAL A 951 -13.25 17.48 12.97
CA VAL A 951 -14.34 18.36 12.54
C VAL A 951 -15.55 17.52 12.09
N GLU A 952 -16.74 17.87 12.56
CA GLU A 952 -18.00 17.24 12.12
C GLU A 952 -18.26 17.57 10.65
N VAL A 953 -18.24 16.54 9.79
CA VAL A 953 -18.44 16.65 8.34
C VAL A 953 -19.93 16.54 8.00
N ARG A 954 -20.66 15.67 8.71
CA ARG A 954 -22.10 15.46 8.53
C ARG A 954 -22.72 14.85 9.79
N ARG A 955 -23.98 15.19 10.06
CA ARG A 955 -24.83 14.53 11.05
C ARG A 955 -25.95 13.75 10.35
N PHE A 956 -26.32 12.62 10.93
CA PHE A 956 -27.42 11.76 10.50
C PHE A 956 -28.39 11.66 11.67
N GLY A 957 -29.54 12.32 11.54
CA GLY A 957 -30.62 12.24 12.50
C GLY A 957 -31.25 10.85 12.49
N SER A 958 -31.83 10.43 13.62
CA SER A 958 -32.42 9.10 13.78
C SER A 958 -33.74 9.21 14.55
N LEU A 959 -34.66 8.28 14.34
CA LEU A 959 -35.98 8.21 15.01
C LEU A 959 -35.86 7.67 16.45
N GLY A 960 -34.82 8.09 17.17
CA GLY A 960 -34.45 7.65 18.51
C GLY A 960 -32.93 7.72 18.73
N PRO A 961 -32.45 7.41 19.94
CA PRO A 961 -31.01 7.39 20.24
C PRO A 961 -30.28 6.36 19.38
N VAL A 962 -29.24 6.79 18.66
CA VAL A 962 -28.36 5.87 17.93
C VAL A 962 -27.43 5.23 18.95
N SER A 963 -27.48 3.91 19.05
CA SER A 963 -26.59 3.16 19.90
C SER A 963 -25.31 2.76 19.16
N LEU A 964 -25.37 2.30 17.90
CA LEU A 964 -24.18 1.82 17.17
C LEU A 964 -24.19 2.16 15.65
N VAL A 965 -23.01 2.10 15.01
CA VAL A 965 -22.75 2.56 13.62
C VAL A 965 -21.76 1.65 12.84
N ALA A 966 -21.91 1.61 11.52
CA ALA A 966 -21.00 0.91 10.59
C ALA A 966 -20.91 1.60 9.22
N PHE A 967 -19.71 1.72 8.64
CA PHE A 967 -19.53 2.02 7.21
C PHE A 967 -19.61 0.75 6.35
N ASN A 968 -19.96 0.92 5.08
CA ASN A 968 -19.77 -0.10 4.04
C ASN A 968 -18.34 -0.10 3.48
N ALA A 969 -18.03 -1.04 2.58
CA ALA A 969 -16.67 -1.33 2.11
C ALA A 969 -16.01 -0.21 1.26
N ASP A 970 -16.76 0.75 0.71
CA ASP A 970 -16.23 1.94 0.01
C ASP A 970 -16.42 3.25 0.79
N GLY A 971 -17.15 3.24 1.91
CA GLY A 971 -17.45 4.42 2.73
C GLY A 971 -18.56 5.33 2.18
N THR A 972 -19.21 4.97 1.06
CA THR A 972 -20.36 5.72 0.50
C THR A 972 -21.65 5.53 1.29
N ARG A 973 -21.75 4.50 2.13
CA ARG A 973 -22.91 4.23 2.98
C ARG A 973 -22.53 4.11 4.46
N LEU A 974 -23.41 4.63 5.31
CA LEU A 974 -23.37 4.46 6.75
C LEU A 974 -24.66 3.76 7.18
N ALA A 975 -24.55 2.67 7.93
CA ALA A 975 -25.66 2.10 8.69
C ALA A 975 -25.60 2.63 10.12
N THR A 976 -26.76 3.05 10.64
CA THR A 976 -26.94 3.54 12.01
C THR A 976 -28.11 2.83 12.65
N ALA A 977 -28.08 2.57 13.94
CA ALA A 977 -29.16 1.82 14.57
C ALA A 977 -29.34 2.09 16.06
N GLY A 978 -30.51 1.71 16.54
CA GLY A 978 -30.96 1.81 17.93
C GLY A 978 -32.23 0.99 18.14
N ARG A 979 -32.97 1.25 19.23
CA ARG A 979 -34.22 0.52 19.52
C ARG A 979 -35.28 0.67 18.43
N SER A 980 -35.30 1.82 17.77
CA SER A 980 -36.27 2.15 16.72
C SER A 980 -35.99 1.45 15.39
N GLY A 981 -34.93 0.63 15.27
CA GLY A 981 -34.57 -0.07 14.04
C GLY A 981 -33.15 0.22 13.53
N VAL A 982 -32.93 -0.11 12.26
CA VAL A 982 -31.73 0.25 11.47
C VAL A 982 -32.15 1.23 10.38
N ASP A 983 -31.38 2.30 10.21
CA ASP A 983 -31.50 3.27 9.13
C ASP A 983 -30.15 3.30 8.36
N VAL A 984 -30.19 3.30 7.02
CA VAL A 984 -29.00 3.30 6.14
C VAL A 984 -28.99 4.59 5.31
N TRP A 985 -27.82 5.22 5.20
CA TRP A 985 -27.64 6.57 4.66
C TRP A 985 -26.55 6.64 3.59
N ASP A 986 -26.76 7.45 2.56
CA ASP A 986 -25.67 7.92 1.67
C ASP A 986 -24.81 8.94 2.46
N THR A 987 -23.50 8.73 2.53
CA THR A 987 -22.60 9.55 3.35
C THR A 987 -22.27 10.92 2.75
N ARG A 988 -22.51 11.09 1.44
CA ARG A 988 -22.27 12.31 0.67
C ARG A 988 -23.50 13.22 0.71
N THR A 989 -24.70 12.72 0.45
CA THR A 989 -25.95 13.53 0.46
C THR A 989 -26.53 13.66 1.87
N GLY A 990 -26.40 12.62 2.69
CA GLY A 990 -27.08 12.51 3.99
C GLY A 990 -28.52 11.98 3.90
N GLU A 991 -28.96 11.54 2.72
CA GLU A 991 -30.29 10.97 2.52
C GLU A 991 -30.34 9.52 3.01
N ARG A 992 -31.54 9.08 3.42
CA ARG A 992 -31.77 7.71 3.87
C ARG A 992 -32.08 6.80 2.69
N ALA A 993 -31.18 5.87 2.39
CA ALA A 993 -31.28 4.93 1.27
C ALA A 993 -32.12 3.68 1.60
N ALA A 994 -32.16 3.24 2.86
CA ALA A 994 -32.97 2.12 3.32
C ALA A 994 -33.29 2.25 4.82
N HIS A 995 -34.32 1.55 5.29
CA HIS A 995 -34.62 1.48 6.72
C HIS A 995 -35.43 0.24 7.08
N ARG A 996 -35.30 -0.23 8.32
CA ARG A 996 -36.11 -1.33 8.85
C ARG A 996 -36.45 -1.12 10.32
N ARG A 997 -37.73 -1.16 10.66
CA ARG A 997 -38.26 -0.97 12.03
C ARG A 997 -38.33 -2.30 12.79
N PHE A 998 -38.13 -2.24 14.10
CA PHE A 998 -38.29 -3.38 15.02
C PHE A 998 -39.23 -3.00 16.18
N ASP A 999 -39.80 -4.02 16.84
CA ASP A 999 -40.56 -3.85 18.09
C ASP A 999 -39.61 -3.39 19.21
N SER A 1000 -40.11 -2.51 20.09
CA SER A 1000 -39.49 -2.09 21.36
C SER A 1000 -38.78 -3.18 22.19
N ARG A 1001 -39.17 -4.46 22.08
CA ARG A 1001 -38.53 -5.61 22.75
C ARG A 1001 -37.27 -6.15 22.07
N TRP A 1002 -36.93 -5.65 20.88
CA TRP A 1002 -35.83 -6.14 20.02
C TRP A 1002 -34.58 -5.28 20.21
N PHE A 1003 -33.46 -5.95 20.45
CA PHE A 1003 -32.18 -5.31 20.74
C PHE A 1003 -31.13 -5.82 19.78
N THR A 1004 -30.80 -4.98 18.82
CA THR A 1004 -29.69 -5.12 17.88
C THR A 1004 -28.37 -5.41 18.62
N GLU A 1005 -27.54 -6.38 18.19
CA GLU A 1005 -26.23 -6.72 18.81
C GLU A 1005 -25.02 -6.78 17.83
N ALA A 1006 -25.13 -7.23 16.56
CA ALA A 1006 -24.00 -7.24 15.58
C ALA A 1006 -24.36 -6.60 14.20
N LEU A 1007 -23.69 -5.52 13.75
CA LEU A 1007 -23.98 -4.72 12.54
C LEU A 1007 -22.84 -4.91 11.55
N LEU A 1008 -23.17 -5.16 10.29
CA LEU A 1008 -22.20 -5.10 9.20
C LEU A 1008 -22.82 -4.55 7.91
N PHE A 1009 -21.95 -4.36 6.91
CA PHE A 1009 -22.36 -4.50 5.51
C PHE A 1009 -21.80 -5.82 4.99
N GLY A 1010 -22.66 -6.65 4.40
CA GLY A 1010 -22.26 -7.92 3.80
C GLY A 1010 -21.43 -7.76 2.53
N PRO A 1011 -20.85 -8.85 1.99
CA PRO A 1011 -20.15 -8.84 0.70
C PRO A 1011 -21.08 -8.51 -0.49
N ASP A 1012 -22.40 -8.55 -0.25
CA ASP A 1012 -23.48 -8.15 -1.15
C ASP A 1012 -23.85 -6.66 -1.05
N GLY A 1013 -23.10 -5.85 -0.28
CA GLY A 1013 -23.32 -4.42 -0.12
C GLY A 1013 -24.57 -4.04 0.69
N ALA A 1014 -25.34 -5.03 1.18
CA ALA A 1014 -26.51 -4.81 2.03
C ALA A 1014 -26.09 -4.65 3.49
N ALA A 1015 -26.76 -3.75 4.23
CA ALA A 1015 -26.60 -3.68 5.67
C ALA A 1015 -27.22 -4.94 6.31
N ARG A 1016 -26.63 -5.42 7.40
CA ARG A 1016 -27.03 -6.67 8.06
C ARG A 1016 -26.89 -6.50 9.57
N ALA A 1017 -27.90 -6.94 10.32
CA ALA A 1017 -27.99 -6.76 11.76
C ALA A 1017 -28.38 -8.07 12.47
N VAL A 1018 -27.55 -8.57 13.40
CA VAL A 1018 -28.04 -9.46 14.44
C VAL A 1018 -28.91 -8.65 15.39
N VAL A 1019 -30.09 -9.16 15.69
CA VAL A 1019 -31.08 -8.60 16.61
C VAL A 1019 -31.52 -9.70 17.58
N ARG A 1020 -31.58 -9.36 18.86
CA ARG A 1020 -31.82 -10.29 19.96
C ARG A 1020 -33.07 -9.89 20.73
N GLU A 1021 -33.89 -10.87 21.04
CA GLU A 1021 -34.98 -10.78 22.01
C GLU A 1021 -34.63 -11.65 23.24
N PRO A 1022 -35.46 -11.73 24.31
CA PRO A 1022 -35.07 -12.43 25.53
C PRO A 1022 -34.68 -13.92 25.38
N GLU A 1023 -35.23 -14.62 24.38
CA GLU A 1023 -35.07 -16.08 24.20
C GLU A 1023 -34.39 -16.47 22.87
N SER A 1024 -34.13 -15.54 21.95
CA SER A 1024 -33.58 -15.86 20.63
C SER A 1024 -32.78 -14.72 20.00
N ALA A 1025 -31.99 -15.03 18.98
CA ALA A 1025 -31.29 -14.04 18.15
C ALA A 1025 -31.38 -14.37 16.66
N TRP A 1026 -31.49 -13.32 15.85
CA TRP A 1026 -31.77 -13.36 14.41
C TRP A 1026 -30.81 -12.46 13.65
N LEU A 1027 -30.25 -12.95 12.54
CA LEU A 1027 -29.55 -12.17 11.54
C LEU A 1027 -30.55 -11.67 10.49
N ILE A 1028 -30.69 -10.35 10.41
CA ILE A 1028 -31.60 -9.64 9.53
C ILE A 1028 -30.79 -8.93 8.43
N ARG A 1029 -31.28 -8.97 7.18
CA ARG A 1029 -30.78 -8.17 6.06
C ARG A 1029 -31.61 -6.89 5.93
N ILE A 1030 -30.95 -5.77 5.62
CA ILE A 1030 -31.58 -4.48 5.31
C ILE A 1030 -31.22 -4.11 3.88
N GLY A 1031 -32.22 -3.95 3.02
CA GLY A 1031 -32.09 -3.69 1.57
C GLY A 1031 -32.81 -2.43 1.11
N GLU A 1032 -32.57 -2.00 -0.13
CA GLU A 1032 -33.23 -0.81 -0.70
C GLU A 1032 -34.73 -1.05 -0.95
N ASP A 1033 -35.13 -2.30 -1.17
CA ASP A 1033 -36.52 -2.73 -1.37
C ASP A 1033 -37.42 -2.66 -0.11
N GLU A 1034 -36.90 -2.17 1.02
CA GLU A 1034 -37.65 -2.01 2.29
C GLU A 1034 -38.17 -0.57 2.53
N ALA A 1035 -38.22 0.26 1.49
CA ALA A 1035 -38.64 1.66 1.56
C ALA A 1035 -40.15 1.88 1.36
N ASP A 1036 -40.96 1.42 2.33
CA ASP A 1036 -42.33 1.92 2.59
C ASP A 1036 -42.30 3.23 3.43
#